data_AF-A0A847VCM5-F1
#
_entry.id   AF-A0A847VCM5-F1
#
_cell.length_a   1.000
_cell.length_b   1.000
_cell.length_c   1.000
_cell.angle_alpha   90.00
_cell.angle_beta   90.00
_cell.angle_gamma   90.00
#
_symmetry.space_group_name_H-M   'P 1'
#
loop_
_entity.id
_entity.type
_entity.pdbx_description
1 polymer ?
#
loop_
_entity_poly.entity_id
_entity_poly.type
_entity_poly.pdbx_seq_one_letter_code
_entity_poly.pdbx_strand_id
1 'polypeptide(L)'
;MAITVSKYIKNSKEGTKYIGFYHYTSYARGTESATQMYGLLSVSSDIKIPGNKITKFAWDGMVDGFEYSKTDSINESVKLSLTEAARRIKQLITNDKEIGEHGVNVDFSLFVANHSGGYIGLFGESDIFVYKEGKVVDISEMLSKKSAKTAGVLLGEGDIVFLSTKDFLKTNLTKIALSKTNEQLISTLDDLGKEIGDNEALIVFLNQTEEREKSVEAVKKVQKRERRRRKSVPVEPTDSDYIPTSKEVKKVFKSPDEGRDLKSYLSTMWLKISPFLKTLKTKLLPVKEYFKNICAKAGSSVKRGYIRMKESVTEKVGRERWFKKMLAKISQSSIGRKKERGFKAIKIDGYKDRSRRFQRIKILLAVLLGIVLLLSGIKFTMDKRDARIRSREANEVFIQVDELLSQAQDVLTRDSDSAQVLVYKASEQLAQLPEELSVKDKEKYDELMDTVSKINDTLFKRTRLFRSDGSIQPYFETVVEFGKDSKPTDIGIYRDQNAKESLLVVDTGTKAVFSISLYDKKYMAIPDENKVLQDPKYVYSKESGIYVMDTSSGVVKAEFEGNWFKSFTTLSGLSIQNISAQDITEFAVLTANENVYVLDRKQKSLLRATKYGSGYGLASQYLTKEEYDNANDVLADLSVYILTPGEFGLHRYVHSSAQGKMVESPITIVGLDKPLGNARYGFTREDMNKSLYIFDSEHKRILRFEKPLESGDLRHPNEYHLLRQYVFEEDSGAWNNVKDFVVDFDEEYLYLLDGTTIWKVRL
;
A
#
# COMPACT_ATOMS: atom_id res chain seq x y z
N MET A 1 -3.53 -39.63 21.17
CA MET A 1 -2.54 -40.25 22.07
C MET A 1 -2.10 -39.18 23.05
N ALA A 2 -2.14 -39.42 24.35
CA ALA A 2 -1.64 -38.47 25.35
C ALA A 2 -0.32 -39.00 25.90
N ILE A 3 0.75 -38.23 25.73
CA ILE A 3 2.10 -38.62 26.13
C ILE A 3 2.53 -37.78 27.32
N THR A 4 2.84 -38.45 28.42
CA THR A 4 3.51 -37.86 29.57
C THR A 4 5.02 -37.99 29.37
N VAL A 5 5.76 -36.90 29.55
CA VAL A 5 7.22 -36.86 29.32
C VAL A 5 7.95 -36.51 30.62
N SER A 6 8.84 -37.39 31.04
CA SER A 6 9.80 -37.13 32.12
C SER A 6 11.17 -36.83 31.53
N LYS A 7 11.82 -35.76 32.00
CA LYS A 7 13.10 -35.26 31.48
C LYS A 7 14.13 -35.13 32.58
N TYR A 8 15.29 -35.76 32.36
CA TYR A 8 16.48 -35.65 33.21
C TYR A 8 17.66 -35.25 32.32
N ILE A 9 18.22 -34.05 32.51
CA ILE A 9 19.35 -33.55 31.71
C ILE A 9 20.31 -32.81 32.64
N LYS A 10 21.60 -33.12 32.54
CA LYS A 10 22.64 -32.40 33.28
C LYS A 10 23.76 -31.98 32.33
N ASN A 11 23.86 -30.68 32.08
CA ASN A 11 24.93 -30.09 31.28
C ASN A 11 26.12 -29.69 32.17
N SER A 12 27.35 -30.00 31.75
CA SER A 12 28.55 -29.56 32.46
C SER A 12 28.77 -28.05 32.34
N LYS A 13 29.58 -27.49 33.25
CA LYS A 13 29.96 -26.06 33.23
C LYS A 13 31.08 -25.74 32.24
N GLU A 14 31.76 -26.76 31.71
CA GLU A 14 32.93 -26.60 30.82
C GLU A 14 32.53 -26.03 29.45
N GLY A 15 31.31 -26.33 28.98
CA GLY A 15 30.76 -25.77 27.73
C GLY A 15 31.33 -26.39 26.44
N THR A 16 32.09 -27.48 26.55
CA THR A 16 32.58 -28.31 25.43
C THR A 16 31.50 -29.26 24.90
N LYS A 17 30.53 -29.63 25.75
CA LYS A 17 29.36 -30.43 25.39
C LYS A 17 28.08 -29.76 25.91
N TYR A 18 27.03 -29.81 25.11
CA TYR A 18 25.71 -29.28 25.46
C TYR A 18 24.62 -30.22 24.98
N ILE A 19 23.59 -30.38 25.82
CA ILE A 19 22.42 -31.20 25.54
C ILE A 19 21.16 -30.33 25.67
N GLY A 20 20.36 -30.35 24.62
CA GLY A 20 19.05 -29.70 24.55
C GLY A 20 17.93 -30.72 24.37
N PHE A 21 16.78 -30.44 24.98
CA PHE A 21 15.55 -31.17 24.71
C PHE A 21 14.46 -30.20 24.30
N TYR A 22 13.79 -30.51 23.21
CA TYR A 22 12.85 -29.62 22.54
C TYR A 22 11.55 -30.36 22.23
N HIS A 23 10.46 -29.60 22.19
CA HIS A 23 9.11 -30.10 21.91
C HIS A 23 8.41 -29.17 20.92
N TYR A 24 7.70 -29.77 19.97
CA TYR A 24 6.91 -29.09 18.96
C TYR A 24 5.57 -29.81 18.76
N THR A 25 4.49 -29.05 18.61
CA THR A 25 3.15 -29.57 18.33
C THR A 25 2.68 -29.02 16.99
N SER A 26 2.40 -29.92 16.05
CA SER A 26 1.79 -29.60 14.77
C SER A 26 0.26 -29.65 14.90
N TYR A 27 -0.42 -28.58 14.49
CA TYR A 27 -1.88 -28.52 14.43
C TYR A 27 -2.33 -28.76 12.99
N ALA A 28 -2.94 -29.91 12.72
CA ALA A 28 -3.48 -30.19 11.39
C ALA A 28 -4.65 -29.24 11.04
N ARG A 29 -4.73 -28.80 9.78
CA ARG A 29 -5.90 -28.08 9.24
C ARG A 29 -7.05 -29.09 9.03
N GLY A 30 -8.00 -29.16 9.96
CA GLY A 30 -9.21 -29.98 9.82
C GLY A 30 -9.46 -30.97 10.97
N THR A 31 -10.06 -32.11 10.67
CA THR A 31 -10.49 -33.14 11.65
C THR A 31 -9.37 -34.08 12.13
N GLU A 32 -8.13 -33.86 11.73
CA GLU A 32 -6.99 -34.70 12.12
C GLU A 32 -6.42 -34.27 13.48
N SER A 33 -5.98 -35.26 14.26
CA SER A 33 -5.44 -35.02 15.60
C SER A 33 -4.01 -34.46 15.54
N ALA A 34 -3.67 -33.61 16.51
CA ALA A 34 -2.36 -32.97 16.60
C ALA A 34 -1.21 -33.99 16.65
N THR A 35 -0.11 -33.67 15.95
CA THR A 35 1.12 -34.47 15.95
C THR A 35 2.14 -33.83 16.89
N GLN A 36 2.73 -34.62 17.79
CA GLN A 36 3.71 -34.15 18.78
C GLN A 36 5.11 -34.63 18.39
N MET A 37 6.10 -33.76 18.48
CA MET A 37 7.48 -34.02 18.08
C MET A 37 8.41 -33.64 19.23
N TYR A 38 9.28 -34.57 19.63
CA TYR A 38 10.21 -34.42 20.75
C TYR A 38 11.63 -34.74 20.30
N GLY A 39 12.56 -33.80 20.49
CA GLY A 39 13.96 -33.96 20.09
C GLY A 39 14.89 -33.90 21.28
N LEU A 40 15.76 -34.90 21.44
CA LEU A 40 16.95 -34.88 22.28
C LEU A 40 18.17 -34.65 21.38
N LEU A 41 18.87 -33.54 21.60
CA LEU A 41 19.99 -33.09 20.78
C LEU A 41 21.22 -32.92 21.65
N SER A 42 22.32 -33.59 21.31
CA SER A 42 23.62 -33.40 21.94
C SER A 42 24.61 -32.85 20.92
N VAL A 43 25.38 -31.84 21.31
CA VAL A 43 26.52 -31.34 20.54
C VAL A 43 27.77 -31.34 21.40
N SER A 44 28.90 -31.72 20.82
CA SER A 44 30.21 -31.72 21.50
C SER A 44 31.32 -31.23 20.56
N SER A 45 32.35 -30.62 21.12
CA SER A 45 33.55 -30.16 20.42
C SER A 45 34.74 -30.17 21.38
N ASP A 46 35.95 -30.14 20.82
CA ASP A 46 37.21 -30.05 21.57
C ASP A 46 37.41 -28.66 22.22
N ILE A 47 36.69 -27.66 21.71
CA ILE A 47 36.69 -26.30 22.26
C ILE A 47 35.33 -25.96 22.89
N LYS A 48 35.30 -24.89 23.68
CA LYS A 48 34.06 -24.35 24.21
C LYS A 48 33.22 -23.77 23.05
N ILE A 49 32.00 -24.27 22.90
CA ILE A 49 31.10 -23.90 21.80
C ILE A 49 29.80 -23.27 22.33
N PRO A 50 29.11 -22.43 21.54
CA PRO A 50 27.77 -21.96 21.86
C PRO A 50 26.74 -23.09 21.63
N GLY A 51 26.87 -24.19 22.37
CA GLY A 51 26.13 -25.43 22.13
C GLY A 51 24.61 -25.26 22.13
N ASN A 52 24.09 -24.35 22.97
CA ASN A 52 22.66 -24.01 22.99
C ASN A 52 22.15 -23.40 21.68
N LYS A 53 22.96 -22.58 21.00
CA LYS A 53 22.63 -21.99 19.70
C LYS A 53 22.66 -23.07 18.62
N ILE A 54 23.67 -23.94 18.64
CA ILE A 54 23.83 -25.00 17.64
C ILE A 54 22.69 -26.01 17.75
N THR A 55 22.35 -26.48 18.96
CA THR A 55 21.23 -27.41 19.14
C THR A 55 19.89 -26.77 18.79
N LYS A 56 19.70 -25.48 19.10
CA LYS A 56 18.48 -24.75 18.70
C LYS A 56 18.38 -24.60 17.18
N PHE A 57 19.48 -24.24 16.51
CA PHE A 57 19.53 -24.11 15.06
C PHE A 57 19.25 -25.42 14.33
N ALA A 58 19.80 -26.52 14.86
CA ALA A 58 19.53 -27.87 14.36
C ALA A 58 18.07 -28.28 14.58
N TRP A 59 17.52 -28.03 15.76
CA TRP A 59 16.11 -28.27 16.07
C TRP A 59 15.17 -27.51 15.13
N ASP A 60 15.45 -26.24 14.89
CA ASP A 60 14.66 -25.42 13.96
C ASP A 60 14.72 -26.00 12.53
N GLY A 61 15.85 -26.59 12.14
CA GLY A 61 15.97 -27.34 10.89
C GLY A 61 15.13 -28.60 10.85
N MET A 62 15.05 -29.34 11.96
CA MET A 62 14.18 -30.51 12.06
C MET A 62 12.72 -30.13 11.91
N VAL A 63 12.25 -29.12 12.66
CA VAL A 63 10.84 -28.72 12.61
C VAL A 63 10.47 -28.23 11.22
N ASP A 64 11.31 -27.39 10.60
CA ASP A 64 11.05 -26.92 9.23
C ASP A 64 11.04 -28.08 8.22
N GLY A 65 11.99 -29.02 8.31
CA GLY A 65 12.01 -30.20 7.44
C GLY A 65 10.81 -31.13 7.66
N PHE A 66 10.25 -31.16 8.87
CA PHE A 66 9.06 -31.94 9.21
C PHE A 66 7.78 -31.26 8.69
N GLU A 67 7.54 -30.00 9.04
CA GLU A 67 6.33 -29.24 8.69
C GLU A 67 6.19 -28.98 7.18
N TYR A 68 7.31 -28.69 6.51
CA TYR A 68 7.30 -28.41 5.07
C TYR A 68 7.50 -29.66 4.21
N SER A 69 7.52 -30.85 4.82
CA SER A 69 7.51 -32.09 4.07
C SER A 69 6.17 -32.25 3.34
N LYS A 70 6.20 -32.39 2.01
CA LYS A 70 5.01 -32.61 1.17
C LYS A 70 4.65 -34.09 1.05
N THR A 71 5.11 -34.90 2.00
CA THR A 71 4.93 -36.35 1.99
C THR A 71 3.80 -36.73 2.93
N ASP A 72 2.82 -37.50 2.44
CA ASP A 72 1.74 -38.05 3.29
C ASP A 72 2.28 -39.03 4.35
N SER A 73 3.53 -39.49 4.19
CA SER A 73 4.20 -40.37 5.14
C SER A 73 4.99 -39.59 6.18
N ILE A 74 4.54 -39.68 7.44
CA ILE A 74 5.26 -39.13 8.60
C ILE A 74 6.70 -39.68 8.69
N ASN A 75 6.93 -40.92 8.28
CA ASN A 75 8.27 -41.49 8.28
C ASN A 75 9.23 -40.76 7.32
N GLU A 76 8.74 -40.38 6.12
CA GLU A 76 9.54 -39.55 5.20
C GLU A 76 9.68 -38.12 5.72
N SER A 77 8.66 -37.56 6.38
CA SER A 77 8.75 -36.26 7.09
C SER A 77 9.84 -36.26 8.16
N VAL A 78 9.96 -37.33 8.96
CA VAL A 78 11.02 -37.52 9.96
C VAL A 78 12.39 -37.67 9.31
N LYS A 79 12.48 -38.28 8.12
CA LYS A 79 13.75 -38.38 7.40
C LYS A 79 14.20 -37.03 6.82
N LEU A 80 13.25 -36.25 6.31
CA LEU A 80 13.49 -34.88 5.82
C LEU A 80 13.89 -33.96 6.97
N SER A 81 13.25 -34.07 8.14
CA SER A 81 13.63 -33.30 9.34
C SER A 81 15.09 -33.53 9.74
N LEU A 82 15.54 -34.79 9.83
CA LEU A 82 16.94 -35.11 10.13
C LEU A 82 17.90 -34.59 9.05
N THR A 83 17.48 -34.60 7.78
CA THR A 83 18.29 -34.12 6.66
C THR A 83 18.45 -32.60 6.69
N GLU A 84 17.37 -31.87 6.95
CA GLU A 84 17.39 -30.40 7.07
C GLU A 84 18.19 -29.93 8.29
N ALA A 85 18.09 -30.63 9.42
CA ALA A 85 18.92 -30.36 10.59
C ALA A 85 20.41 -30.51 10.27
N ALA A 86 20.79 -31.61 9.61
CA ALA A 86 22.18 -31.83 9.17
C ALA A 86 22.63 -30.76 8.17
N ARG A 87 21.76 -30.33 7.24
CA ARG A 87 22.04 -29.24 6.29
C ARG A 87 22.31 -27.93 7.01
N ARG A 88 21.49 -27.57 8.01
CA ARG A 88 21.69 -26.36 8.83
C ARG A 88 22.99 -26.39 9.59
N ILE A 89 23.32 -27.51 10.24
CA ILE A 89 24.63 -27.62 10.91
C ILE A 89 25.79 -27.43 9.93
N LYS A 90 25.73 -28.04 8.74
CA LYS A 90 26.77 -27.82 7.71
C LYS A 90 26.89 -26.36 7.31
N GLN A 91 25.77 -25.64 7.17
CA GLN A 91 25.79 -24.20 6.91
C GLN A 91 26.44 -23.41 8.06
N LEU A 92 26.13 -23.78 9.29
CA LEU A 92 26.72 -23.15 10.47
C LEU A 92 28.25 -23.37 10.53
N ILE A 93 28.71 -24.60 10.27
CA ILE A 93 30.15 -24.94 10.15
C ILE A 93 30.83 -24.14 9.03
N THR A 94 30.13 -23.91 7.91
CA THR A 94 30.69 -23.16 6.77
C THR A 94 30.81 -21.66 7.07
N ASN A 95 29.89 -21.12 7.88
CA ASN A 95 29.79 -19.68 8.14
C ASN A 95 30.57 -19.22 9.38
N ASP A 96 30.85 -20.12 10.32
CA ASP A 96 31.55 -19.83 11.57
C ASP A 96 32.97 -20.43 11.53
N LYS A 97 33.99 -19.55 11.55
CA LYS A 97 35.40 -19.97 11.43
C LYS A 97 35.88 -20.83 12.61
N GLU A 98 35.45 -20.53 13.83
CA GLU A 98 35.89 -21.29 15.01
C GLU A 98 35.31 -22.71 14.99
N ILE A 99 34.05 -22.83 14.58
CA ILE A 99 33.38 -24.13 14.44
C ILE A 99 33.89 -24.89 13.21
N GLY A 100 34.22 -24.18 12.12
CA GLY A 100 34.79 -24.74 10.90
C GLY A 100 36.16 -25.38 11.09
N GLU A 101 37.02 -24.78 11.92
CA GLU A 101 38.38 -25.27 12.18
C GLU A 101 38.42 -26.46 13.16
N HIS A 102 37.59 -26.45 14.20
CA HIS A 102 37.59 -27.47 15.25
C HIS A 102 36.56 -28.58 15.07
N GLY A 103 35.52 -28.33 14.27
CA GLY A 103 34.43 -29.28 14.06
C GLY A 103 33.51 -29.44 15.28
N VAL A 104 32.34 -30.03 15.02
CA VAL A 104 31.34 -30.37 16.03
C VAL A 104 30.78 -31.76 15.77
N ASN A 105 30.71 -32.57 16.83
CA ASN A 105 30.02 -33.85 16.83
C ASN A 105 28.59 -33.63 17.30
N VAL A 106 27.62 -34.12 16.53
CA VAL A 106 26.21 -33.85 16.80
C VAL A 106 25.38 -35.12 16.70
N ASP A 107 24.63 -35.37 17.78
CA ASP A 107 23.75 -36.52 17.94
C ASP A 107 22.32 -36.06 18.14
N PHE A 108 21.40 -36.63 17.37
CA PHE A 108 19.99 -36.32 17.38
C PHE A 108 19.16 -37.58 17.56
N SER A 109 18.30 -37.56 18.57
CA SER A 109 17.22 -38.52 18.73
C SER A 109 15.89 -37.79 18.64
N LEU A 110 15.01 -38.28 17.78
CA LEU A 110 13.72 -37.67 17.49
C LEU A 110 12.62 -38.70 17.76
N PHE A 111 11.59 -38.30 18.49
CA PHE A 111 10.38 -39.09 18.69
C PHE A 111 9.16 -38.26 18.26
N VAL A 112 8.43 -38.76 17.27
CA VAL A 112 7.21 -38.15 16.75
C VAL A 112 6.04 -39.06 17.06
N ALA A 113 4.99 -38.53 17.65
CA ALA A 113 3.82 -39.28 18.02
C ALA A 113 2.55 -38.65 17.47
N ASN A 114 1.68 -39.50 16.93
CA ASN A 114 0.38 -39.10 16.42
C ASN A 114 -0.68 -40.15 16.81
N HIS A 115 -1.89 -40.05 16.25
CA HIS A 115 -2.94 -41.05 16.48
C HIS A 115 -2.65 -42.44 15.88
N SER A 116 -1.79 -42.52 14.86
CA SER A 116 -1.45 -43.77 14.17
C SER A 116 -0.30 -44.56 14.81
N GLY A 117 0.50 -43.93 15.68
CA GLY A 117 1.64 -44.56 16.36
C GLY A 117 2.77 -43.58 16.65
N GLY A 118 3.95 -44.14 16.98
CA GLY A 118 5.19 -43.40 17.18
C GLY A 118 6.17 -43.60 16.02
N TYR A 119 6.97 -42.60 15.73
CA TYR A 119 8.07 -42.65 14.76
C TYR A 119 9.33 -42.17 15.46
N ILE A 120 10.41 -42.91 15.26
CA ILE A 120 11.72 -42.64 15.85
C ILE A 120 12.67 -42.24 14.73
N GLY A 121 13.42 -41.17 14.93
CA GLY A 121 14.51 -40.72 14.08
C GLY A 121 15.83 -40.71 14.85
N LEU A 122 16.90 -41.16 14.21
CA LEU A 122 18.25 -41.18 14.77
C LEU A 122 19.25 -40.62 13.76
N PHE A 123 20.10 -39.72 14.22
CA PHE A 123 21.25 -39.21 13.48
C PHE A 123 22.43 -39.08 14.45
N GLY A 124 23.57 -39.71 14.13
CA GLY A 124 24.67 -39.84 15.09
C GLY A 124 24.46 -41.02 16.03
N GLU A 125 24.95 -40.90 17.26
CA GLU A 125 24.96 -41.95 18.27
C GLU A 125 24.10 -41.56 19.48
N SER A 126 23.07 -42.35 19.76
CA SER A 126 22.22 -42.18 20.94
C SER A 126 21.55 -43.51 21.25
N ASP A 127 21.16 -43.69 22.51
CA ASP A 127 20.47 -44.90 22.94
C ASP A 127 18.96 -44.67 22.88
N ILE A 128 18.26 -45.54 22.14
CA ILE A 128 16.81 -45.46 21.98
C ILE A 128 16.22 -46.83 22.26
N PHE A 129 15.33 -46.89 23.24
CA PHE A 129 14.71 -48.12 23.68
C PHE A 129 13.19 -47.99 23.72
N VAL A 130 12.53 -49.11 23.45
CA VAL A 130 11.08 -49.26 23.59
C VAL A 130 10.82 -50.45 24.51
N TYR A 131 10.05 -50.23 25.56
CA TYR A 131 9.50 -51.30 26.37
C TYR A 131 8.08 -51.62 25.90
N LYS A 132 7.89 -52.86 25.47
CA LYS A 132 6.62 -53.37 24.95
C LYS A 132 6.44 -54.82 25.35
N GLU A 133 5.25 -55.16 25.87
CA GLU A 133 4.87 -56.54 26.24
C GLU A 133 5.90 -57.25 27.15
N GLY A 134 6.48 -56.53 28.12
CA GLY A 134 7.46 -57.13 29.04
C GLY A 134 8.89 -57.24 28.50
N LYS A 135 9.17 -56.67 27.31
CA LYS A 135 10.49 -56.73 26.67
C LYS A 135 11.02 -55.34 26.38
N VAL A 136 12.30 -55.15 26.66
CA VAL A 136 13.08 -53.96 26.28
C VAL A 136 13.73 -54.24 24.92
N VAL A 137 13.44 -53.40 23.93
CA VAL A 137 13.99 -53.51 22.57
C VAL A 137 14.89 -52.31 22.28
N ASP A 138 16.13 -52.57 21.88
CA ASP A 138 17.08 -51.54 21.45
C ASP A 138 16.79 -51.13 19.98
N ILE A 139 16.16 -49.98 19.80
CA ILE A 139 15.86 -49.43 18.48
C ILE A 139 17.12 -48.84 17.84
N SER A 140 18.03 -48.27 18.65
CA SER A 140 19.27 -47.68 18.15
C SER A 140 20.16 -48.73 17.46
N GLU A 141 20.27 -49.92 18.05
CA GLU A 141 21.01 -51.05 17.47
C GLU A 141 20.32 -51.57 16.19
N MET A 142 18.99 -51.65 16.19
CA MET A 142 18.22 -52.07 15.01
C MET A 142 18.38 -51.11 13.83
N LEU A 143 18.35 -49.80 14.09
CA LEU A 143 18.55 -48.75 13.08
C LEU A 143 19.97 -48.82 12.51
N SER A 144 20.99 -48.95 13.38
CA SER A 144 22.39 -49.07 12.98
C SER A 144 22.64 -50.32 12.12
N LYS A 145 22.18 -51.50 12.55
CA LYS A 145 22.34 -52.77 11.80
C LYS A 145 21.68 -52.73 10.42
N LYS A 146 20.59 -51.98 10.27
CA LYS A 146 19.85 -51.84 8.99
C LYS A 146 20.30 -50.63 8.16
N SER A 147 21.28 -49.86 8.63
CA SER A 147 21.66 -48.57 8.02
C SER A 147 20.46 -47.63 7.78
N ALA A 148 19.46 -47.70 8.66
CA ALA A 148 18.26 -46.89 8.60
C ALA A 148 18.35 -45.72 9.58
N LYS A 149 17.77 -44.57 9.22
CA LYS A 149 17.73 -43.38 10.08
C LYS A 149 16.41 -43.23 10.83
N THR A 150 15.38 -43.95 10.42
CA THR A 150 14.04 -43.81 10.98
C THR A 150 13.37 -45.17 11.14
N ALA A 151 12.49 -45.30 12.13
CA ALA A 151 11.67 -46.48 12.38
C ALA A 151 10.26 -46.07 12.82
N GLY A 152 9.24 -46.71 12.25
CA GLY A 152 7.88 -46.66 12.77
C GLY A 152 7.72 -47.67 13.91
N VAL A 153 7.10 -47.25 15.01
CA VAL A 153 6.82 -48.07 16.18
C VAL A 153 5.33 -47.97 16.51
N LEU A 154 4.64 -49.10 16.47
CA LEU A 154 3.26 -49.19 16.91
C LEU A 154 3.21 -49.22 18.44
N LEU A 155 2.77 -48.13 19.07
CA LEU A 155 2.71 -47.98 20.52
C LEU A 155 1.31 -48.31 21.03
N GLY A 156 1.23 -49.28 21.93
CA GLY A 156 0.02 -49.62 22.69
C GLY A 156 -0.13 -48.79 23.95
N GLU A 157 -1.23 -49.02 24.66
CA GLU A 157 -1.46 -48.45 25.99
C GLU A 157 -0.47 -49.04 26.99
N GLY A 158 0.22 -48.18 27.75
CA GLY A 158 1.25 -48.61 28.71
C GLY A 158 2.63 -48.92 28.12
N ASP A 159 2.84 -48.80 26.81
CA ASP A 159 4.18 -48.87 26.22
C ASP A 159 5.01 -47.64 26.62
N ILE A 160 6.31 -47.85 26.80
CA ILE A 160 7.26 -46.81 27.25
C ILE A 160 8.34 -46.66 26.20
N VAL A 161 8.59 -45.42 25.76
CA VAL A 161 9.75 -45.08 24.91
C VAL A 161 10.73 -44.30 25.77
N PHE A 162 12.02 -44.58 25.66
CA PHE A 162 13.02 -43.80 26.38
C PHE A 162 14.27 -43.57 25.53
N LEU A 163 14.78 -42.33 25.59
CA LEU A 163 15.90 -41.82 24.82
C LEU A 163 16.99 -41.36 25.79
N SER A 164 18.25 -41.66 25.50
CA SER A 164 19.37 -41.09 26.24
C SER A 164 20.53 -40.69 25.32
N THR A 165 21.45 -39.91 25.88
CA THR A 165 22.80 -39.78 25.31
C THR A 165 23.45 -41.15 25.19
N LYS A 166 24.41 -41.27 24.28
CA LYS A 166 25.17 -42.49 23.99
C LYS A 166 25.63 -43.22 25.27
N ASP A 167 25.47 -44.55 25.27
CA ASP A 167 25.94 -45.53 26.26
C ASP A 167 25.30 -45.46 27.66
N PHE A 168 24.53 -44.41 27.99
CA PHE A 168 23.92 -44.26 29.32
C PHE A 168 22.91 -45.39 29.62
N LEU A 169 22.00 -45.69 28.69
CA LEU A 169 21.01 -46.74 28.88
C LEU A 169 21.63 -48.13 28.72
N LYS A 170 22.58 -48.29 27.80
CA LYS A 170 23.28 -49.57 27.60
C LYS A 170 24.09 -50.00 28.83
N THR A 171 24.74 -49.05 29.51
CA THR A 171 25.50 -49.31 30.74
C THR A 171 24.58 -49.74 31.89
N ASN A 172 23.33 -49.26 31.89
CA ASN A 172 22.33 -49.56 32.91
C ASN A 172 21.31 -50.63 32.48
N LEU A 173 21.53 -51.31 31.34
CA LEU A 173 20.56 -52.23 30.75
C LEU A 173 20.22 -53.41 31.67
N THR A 174 21.18 -53.87 32.47
CA THR A 174 20.96 -54.94 33.46
C THR A 174 19.95 -54.52 34.54
N LYS A 175 19.98 -53.27 35.01
CA LYS A 175 19.00 -52.72 35.96
C LYS A 175 17.62 -52.62 35.31
N ILE A 176 17.56 -52.15 34.06
CA ILE A 176 16.32 -51.95 33.29
C ILE A 176 15.65 -53.29 32.93
N ALA A 177 16.44 -54.29 32.53
CA ALA A 177 15.94 -55.62 32.14
C ALA A 177 15.39 -56.44 33.32
N LEU A 178 15.70 -56.07 34.57
CA LEU A 178 15.17 -56.72 35.77
C LEU A 178 13.74 -56.29 36.12
N SER A 179 13.25 -55.18 35.55
CA SER A 179 11.89 -54.69 35.79
C SER A 179 10.86 -55.56 35.07
N LYS A 180 9.93 -56.17 35.82
CA LYS A 180 8.91 -57.09 35.27
C LYS A 180 7.56 -56.41 35.00
N THR A 181 7.34 -55.21 35.56
CA THR A 181 6.11 -54.43 35.40
C THR A 181 6.42 -53.01 34.96
N ASN A 182 5.44 -52.34 34.33
CA ASN A 182 5.57 -50.94 33.91
C ASN A 182 5.92 -50.02 35.08
N GLU A 183 5.30 -50.23 36.23
CA GLU A 183 5.53 -49.44 37.45
C GLU A 183 6.97 -49.60 37.97
N GLN A 184 7.49 -50.84 38.00
CA GLN A 184 8.88 -51.10 38.39
C GLN A 184 9.87 -50.47 37.41
N LEU A 185 9.57 -50.51 36.12
CA LEU A 185 10.40 -49.91 35.09
C LEU A 185 10.42 -48.38 35.20
N ILE A 186 9.25 -47.75 35.40
CA ILE A 186 9.15 -46.30 35.60
C ILE A 186 9.95 -45.87 36.83
N SER A 187 9.83 -46.60 37.96
CA SER A 187 10.63 -46.31 39.16
C SER A 187 12.12 -46.44 38.89
N THR A 188 12.53 -47.51 38.18
CA THR A 188 13.94 -47.73 37.83
C THR A 188 14.48 -46.62 36.94
N LEU A 189 13.70 -46.17 35.95
CA LEU A 189 14.07 -45.07 35.06
C LEU A 189 14.12 -43.72 35.78
N ASP A 190 13.23 -43.48 36.75
CA ASP A 190 13.26 -42.27 37.59
C ASP A 190 14.50 -42.25 38.50
N ASP A 191 14.86 -43.39 39.10
CA ASP A 191 16.08 -43.53 39.90
C ASP A 191 17.34 -43.32 39.05
N LEU A 192 17.41 -43.92 37.86
CA LEU A 192 18.49 -43.67 36.90
C LEU A 192 18.55 -42.20 36.46
N GLY A 193 17.40 -41.56 36.26
CA GLY A 193 17.32 -40.14 35.93
C GLY A 193 17.89 -39.23 37.03
N LYS A 194 17.77 -39.61 38.31
CA LYS A 194 18.38 -38.90 39.44
C LYS A 194 19.88 -39.14 39.57
N GLU A 195 20.37 -40.28 39.10
CA GLU A 195 21.79 -40.66 39.10
C GLU A 195 22.59 -40.08 37.91
N ILE A 196 21.98 -39.23 37.08
CA ILE A 196 22.58 -38.79 35.82
C ILE A 196 23.87 -37.96 36.02
N GLY A 197 24.92 -38.34 35.28
CA GLY A 197 26.23 -37.71 35.30
C GLY A 197 26.28 -36.40 34.52
N ASP A 198 27.44 -35.73 34.57
CA ASP A 198 27.65 -34.51 33.78
C ASP A 198 27.70 -34.85 32.28
N ASN A 199 26.99 -34.08 31.47
CA ASN A 199 26.82 -34.27 30.03
C ASN A 199 26.09 -35.57 29.64
N GLU A 200 25.10 -35.96 30.44
CA GLU A 200 24.19 -37.07 30.18
C GLU A 200 22.72 -36.58 30.21
N ALA A 201 21.87 -37.29 29.46
CA ALA A 201 20.43 -37.04 29.44
C ALA A 201 19.63 -38.33 29.31
N LEU A 202 18.47 -38.38 29.98
CA LEU A 202 17.46 -39.43 29.89
C LEU A 202 16.09 -38.77 29.73
N ILE A 203 15.34 -39.19 28.72
CA ILE A 203 13.95 -38.78 28.46
C ILE A 203 13.09 -40.03 28.44
N VAL A 204 11.96 -40.00 29.15
CA VAL A 204 11.00 -41.11 29.23
C VAL A 204 9.65 -40.62 28.74
N PHE A 205 9.04 -41.35 27.81
CA PHE A 205 7.73 -41.09 27.22
C PHE A 205 6.76 -42.20 27.64
N LEU A 206 5.66 -41.80 28.26
CA LEU A 206 4.60 -42.67 28.76
C LEU A 206 3.31 -42.39 28.01
N ASN A 207 2.74 -43.41 27.36
CA ASN A 207 1.43 -43.32 26.74
C ASN A 207 0.33 -43.57 27.79
N GLN A 208 -0.36 -42.51 28.22
CA GLN A 208 -1.44 -42.58 29.22
C GLN A 208 -2.80 -42.25 28.59
N THR A 209 -3.85 -42.88 29.11
CA THR A 209 -5.24 -42.55 28.78
C THR A 209 -5.71 -41.44 29.73
N GLU A 210 -5.92 -40.21 29.24
CA GLU A 210 -6.71 -39.25 30.00
C GLU A 210 -8.16 -39.78 30.04
N GLU A 211 -8.65 -40.12 31.24
CA GLU A 211 -10.08 -40.18 31.53
C GLU A 211 -10.67 -38.77 31.42
N ARG A 212 -10.79 -38.24 30.19
CA ARG A 212 -11.68 -37.10 29.93
C ARG A 212 -13.11 -37.61 29.93
N GLU A 213 -13.64 -37.64 31.15
CA GLU A 213 -15.02 -37.44 31.56
C GLU A 213 -16.09 -37.55 30.46
N LYS A 214 -16.98 -38.51 30.71
CA LYS A 214 -18.33 -38.69 30.12
C LYS A 214 -19.27 -37.46 30.25
N SER A 215 -18.77 -36.26 30.56
CA SER A 215 -19.54 -35.02 30.74
C SER A 215 -19.80 -34.27 29.42
N VAL A 216 -18.97 -34.43 28.38
CA VAL A 216 -19.12 -33.67 27.12
C VAL A 216 -20.10 -34.33 26.13
N GLU A 217 -20.30 -35.65 26.21
CA GLU A 217 -21.23 -36.37 25.32
C GLU A 217 -22.69 -36.23 25.75
N ALA A 218 -22.95 -35.95 27.04
CA ALA A 218 -24.27 -35.60 27.54
C ALA A 218 -24.70 -34.18 27.13
N VAL A 219 -23.77 -33.23 27.03
CA VAL A 219 -24.07 -31.84 26.62
C VAL A 219 -24.27 -31.72 25.10
N LYS A 220 -23.53 -32.50 24.29
CA LYS A 220 -23.70 -32.51 22.82
C LYS A 220 -24.97 -33.23 22.34
N LYS A 221 -25.54 -34.16 23.13
CA LYS A 221 -26.83 -34.80 22.79
C LYS A 221 -28.06 -33.98 23.17
N VAL A 222 -27.94 -32.99 24.06
CA VAL A 222 -29.03 -32.06 24.39
C VAL A 222 -29.12 -30.91 23.38
N GLN A 223 -27.99 -30.33 22.94
CA GLN A 223 -28.01 -29.20 21.99
C GLN A 223 -28.28 -29.58 20.52
N LYS A 224 -28.15 -30.86 20.14
CA LYS A 224 -28.46 -31.32 18.77
C LYS A 224 -29.95 -31.63 18.55
N ARG A 225 -30.80 -31.51 19.58
CA ARG A 225 -32.25 -31.78 19.49
C ARG A 225 -33.13 -30.51 19.45
N GLU A 226 -32.58 -29.32 19.67
CA GLU A 226 -33.34 -28.05 19.65
C GLU A 226 -33.24 -27.22 18.35
N ARG A 227 -32.37 -27.59 17.39
CA ARG A 227 -32.23 -26.86 16.10
C ARG A 227 -32.99 -27.47 14.92
N ARG A 228 -34.08 -28.20 15.18
CA ARG A 228 -35.06 -28.62 14.15
C ARG A 228 -36.46 -28.16 14.52
N ARG A 229 -36.74 -26.87 14.36
CA ARG A 229 -38.08 -26.33 14.05
C ARG A 229 -38.00 -24.82 13.79
N ARG A 230 -38.26 -24.45 12.53
CA ARG A 230 -38.74 -23.16 11.98
C ARG A 230 -37.99 -22.83 10.67
N LYS A 231 -38.48 -23.42 9.57
CA LYS A 231 -38.43 -22.81 8.24
C LYS A 231 -39.87 -22.39 7.93
N SER A 232 -40.14 -21.09 7.92
CA SER A 232 -41.34 -20.52 7.31
C SER A 232 -40.99 -20.08 5.89
N VAL A 233 -41.84 -20.47 4.96
CA VAL A 233 -41.83 -20.11 3.54
C VAL A 233 -42.09 -18.60 3.39
N PRO A 234 -41.40 -17.87 2.49
CA PRO A 234 -41.82 -16.53 2.11
C PRO A 234 -43.02 -16.62 1.16
N VAL A 235 -44.11 -15.96 1.56
CA VAL A 235 -45.34 -15.74 0.78
C VAL A 235 -45.11 -14.50 -0.10
N GLU A 236 -45.43 -14.61 -1.40
CA GLU A 236 -45.47 -13.50 -2.35
C GLU A 236 -46.51 -12.45 -1.94
N PRO A 237 -46.21 -11.13 -2.02
CA PRO A 237 -47.22 -10.09 -1.98
C PRO A 237 -47.76 -9.81 -3.38
N THR A 238 -49.04 -10.15 -3.59
CA THR A 238 -49.90 -9.64 -4.65
C THR A 238 -50.39 -8.22 -4.34
N ASP A 239 -50.42 -7.42 -5.41
CA ASP A 239 -51.22 -6.22 -5.65
C ASP A 239 -50.87 -4.91 -4.93
N SER A 240 -50.27 -3.99 -5.71
CA SER A 240 -50.41 -2.54 -5.50
C SER A 240 -50.87 -1.88 -6.79
N ASP A 241 -51.98 -1.17 -6.68
CA ASP A 241 -52.73 -0.49 -7.73
C ASP A 241 -51.88 0.44 -8.61
N TYR A 242 -51.85 0.14 -9.92
CA TYR A 242 -51.36 1.03 -10.95
C TYR A 242 -52.53 1.88 -11.48
N ILE A 243 -52.59 3.15 -11.06
CA ILE A 243 -53.48 4.15 -11.66
C ILE A 243 -52.80 4.64 -12.94
N PRO A 244 -53.39 4.43 -14.14
CA PRO A 244 -52.83 4.95 -15.37
C PRO A 244 -53.01 6.48 -15.41
N THR A 245 -51.93 7.21 -15.18
CA THR A 245 -51.88 8.64 -15.50
C THR A 245 -51.86 8.77 -17.03
N SER A 246 -52.95 9.32 -17.54
CA SER A 246 -53.14 9.68 -18.93
C SER A 246 -52.01 10.59 -19.41
N LYS A 247 -51.27 10.13 -20.43
CA LYS A 247 -50.42 11.00 -21.26
C LYS A 247 -51.32 12.08 -21.87
N GLU A 248 -51.15 13.32 -21.46
CA GLU A 248 -51.62 14.46 -22.25
C GLU A 248 -50.83 14.51 -23.56
N VAL A 249 -51.54 14.16 -24.63
CA VAL A 249 -51.12 14.36 -26.02
C VAL A 249 -51.00 15.87 -26.26
N LYS A 250 -49.79 16.41 -26.25
CA LYS A 250 -49.53 17.73 -26.82
C LYS A 250 -49.72 17.63 -28.34
N LYS A 251 -50.84 18.18 -28.80
CA LYS A 251 -51.16 18.42 -30.20
C LYS A 251 -50.01 19.17 -30.88
N VAL A 252 -49.30 18.46 -31.73
CA VAL A 252 -48.60 19.04 -32.89
C VAL A 252 -49.70 19.47 -33.85
N PHE A 253 -50.00 20.76 -33.92
CA PHE A 253 -50.45 21.48 -35.12
C PHE A 253 -50.48 22.97 -34.77
N LYS A 254 -49.53 23.74 -35.32
CA LYS A 254 -49.68 25.19 -35.46
C LYS A 254 -50.43 25.43 -36.77
N SER A 255 -51.55 26.14 -36.69
CA SER A 255 -52.19 26.77 -37.84
C SER A 255 -51.32 27.90 -38.38
N PRO A 256 -51.39 28.19 -39.69
CA PRO A 256 -50.68 29.30 -40.30
C PRO A 256 -51.46 30.59 -40.05
N ASP A 257 -50.82 31.59 -39.44
CA ASP A 257 -51.33 32.96 -39.46
C ASP A 257 -50.17 33.96 -39.58
N GLU A 258 -50.17 34.56 -40.77
CA GLU A 258 -49.93 35.95 -41.14
C GLU A 258 -49.02 36.86 -40.27
N GLY A 259 -48.14 37.56 -41.00
CA GLY A 259 -47.00 38.31 -40.49
C GLY A 259 -47.32 39.37 -39.45
N ARG A 260 -46.44 39.46 -38.44
CA ARG A 260 -46.38 40.57 -37.49
C ARG A 260 -44.96 41.12 -37.35
N ASP A 261 -44.94 42.44 -37.26
CA ASP A 261 -43.86 43.38 -37.51
C ASP A 261 -42.73 43.34 -36.46
N LEU A 262 -41.47 43.29 -36.94
CA LEU A 262 -40.21 43.24 -36.18
C LEU A 262 -40.04 44.42 -35.20
N LYS A 263 -40.79 45.50 -35.42
CA LYS A 263 -40.76 46.73 -34.60
C LYS A 263 -41.36 46.55 -33.20
N SER A 264 -42.27 45.59 -33.02
CA SER A 264 -42.97 45.35 -31.75
C SER A 264 -42.20 44.43 -30.77
N TYR A 265 -41.26 43.64 -31.28
CA TYR A 265 -40.46 42.69 -30.49
C TYR A 265 -39.21 43.35 -29.85
N LEU A 266 -38.63 44.36 -30.51
CA LEU A 266 -37.47 45.11 -29.99
C LEU A 266 -37.84 46.08 -28.86
N SER A 267 -39.05 46.66 -28.87
CA SER A 267 -39.49 47.59 -27.83
C SER A 267 -39.82 46.91 -26.50
N THR A 268 -40.34 45.67 -26.55
CA THR A 268 -40.65 44.87 -25.37
C THR A 268 -39.41 44.28 -24.69
N MET A 269 -38.33 44.05 -25.44
CA MET A 269 -37.04 43.63 -24.89
C MET A 269 -36.32 44.77 -24.15
N TRP A 270 -36.40 46.01 -24.64
CA TRP A 270 -35.71 47.16 -24.04
C TRP A 270 -36.31 47.61 -22.69
N LEU A 271 -37.62 47.44 -22.50
CA LEU A 271 -38.32 47.77 -21.25
C LEU A 271 -37.97 46.80 -20.10
N LYS A 272 -37.61 45.55 -20.38
CA LYS A 272 -37.19 44.56 -19.37
C LYS A 272 -35.73 44.68 -18.91
N ILE A 273 -34.88 45.41 -19.64
CA ILE A 273 -33.44 45.55 -19.33
C ILE A 273 -33.15 46.77 -18.43
N SER A 274 -34.05 47.77 -18.40
CA SER A 274 -33.86 49.01 -17.63
C SER A 274 -33.72 48.85 -16.10
N PRO A 275 -34.36 47.87 -15.42
CA PRO A 275 -34.17 47.66 -13.98
C PRO A 275 -32.82 46.99 -13.67
N PHE A 276 -32.35 46.10 -14.54
CA PHE A 276 -31.10 45.34 -14.38
C PHE A 276 -29.84 46.20 -14.52
N LEU A 277 -29.88 47.21 -15.40
CA LEU A 277 -28.78 48.18 -15.56
C LEU A 277 -28.64 49.14 -14.36
N LYS A 278 -29.71 49.37 -13.58
CA LYS A 278 -29.65 50.18 -12.35
C LYS A 278 -29.03 49.40 -11.18
N THR A 279 -29.30 48.10 -11.07
CA THR A 279 -28.68 47.21 -10.06
C THR A 279 -27.22 46.86 -10.37
N LEU A 280 -26.81 46.84 -11.64
CA LEU A 280 -25.40 46.65 -12.01
C LEU A 280 -24.53 47.86 -11.60
N LYS A 281 -25.11 49.06 -11.61
CA LYS A 281 -24.41 50.33 -11.32
C LYS A 281 -24.06 50.51 -9.84
N THR A 282 -24.80 49.86 -8.93
CA THR A 282 -24.55 49.89 -7.48
C THR A 282 -23.58 48.80 -7.02
N LYS A 283 -23.48 47.67 -7.73
CA LYS A 283 -22.52 46.58 -7.41
C LYS A 283 -21.12 46.76 -8.03
N LEU A 284 -20.92 47.73 -8.94
CA LEU A 284 -19.62 48.02 -9.59
C LEU A 284 -18.74 49.07 -8.88
N LEU A 285 -19.15 49.55 -7.70
CA LEU A 285 -18.38 50.52 -6.91
C LEU A 285 -17.01 50.00 -6.40
N PRO A 286 -16.82 48.74 -5.95
CA PRO A 286 -15.52 48.26 -5.49
C PRO A 286 -14.52 47.92 -6.63
N VAL A 287 -14.98 47.78 -7.88
CA VAL A 287 -14.11 47.53 -9.06
C VAL A 287 -13.41 48.81 -9.53
N LYS A 288 -13.96 49.98 -9.17
CA LYS A 288 -13.44 51.29 -9.58
C LYS A 288 -12.12 51.64 -8.89
N GLU A 289 -11.85 51.13 -7.69
CA GLU A 289 -10.56 51.31 -6.99
C GLU A 289 -9.47 50.39 -7.56
N TYR A 290 -9.82 49.17 -7.94
CA TYR A 290 -8.89 48.22 -8.56
C TYR A 290 -8.42 48.71 -9.94
N PHE A 291 -9.33 49.24 -10.76
CA PHE A 291 -8.98 49.87 -12.05
C PHE A 291 -8.19 51.18 -11.88
N LYS A 292 -8.38 51.92 -10.79
CA LYS A 292 -7.59 53.13 -10.49
C LYS A 292 -6.12 52.79 -10.23
N ASN A 293 -5.85 51.65 -9.58
CA ASN A 293 -4.50 51.17 -9.29
C ASN A 293 -3.79 50.58 -10.54
N ILE A 294 -4.53 49.93 -11.43
CA ILE A 294 -4.00 49.45 -12.72
C ILE A 294 -3.71 50.62 -13.67
N CYS A 295 -4.60 51.61 -13.75
CA CYS A 295 -4.38 52.84 -14.53
C CYS A 295 -3.23 53.70 -13.97
N ALA A 296 -2.98 53.68 -12.65
CA ALA A 296 -1.82 54.35 -12.05
C ALA A 296 -0.49 53.67 -12.42
N LYS A 297 -0.46 52.32 -12.45
CA LYS A 297 0.73 51.57 -12.92
C LYS A 297 0.96 51.74 -14.42
N ALA A 298 -0.07 51.68 -15.26
CA ALA A 298 0.03 51.94 -16.70
C ALA A 298 0.43 53.40 -17.00
N GLY A 299 -0.09 54.36 -16.25
CA GLY A 299 0.27 55.78 -16.35
C GLY A 299 1.76 56.04 -16.08
N SER A 300 2.39 55.30 -15.16
CA SER A 300 3.83 55.41 -14.88
C SER A 300 4.72 54.90 -16.01
N SER A 301 4.26 53.89 -16.77
CA SER A 301 4.98 53.33 -17.91
C SER A 301 4.82 54.19 -19.18
N VAL A 302 3.62 54.76 -19.39
CA VAL A 302 3.39 55.77 -20.45
C VAL A 302 4.16 57.05 -20.15
N LYS A 303 4.25 57.49 -18.89
CA LYS A 303 5.04 58.65 -18.48
C LYS A 303 6.54 58.42 -18.70
N ARG A 304 7.06 57.21 -18.44
CA ARG A 304 8.44 56.82 -18.76
C ARG A 304 8.72 56.74 -20.26
N GLY A 305 7.77 56.23 -21.05
CA GLY A 305 7.84 56.23 -22.52
C GLY A 305 7.83 57.66 -23.10
N TYR A 306 6.97 58.54 -22.57
CA TYR A 306 6.90 59.94 -22.94
C TYR A 306 8.17 60.72 -22.56
N ILE A 307 8.76 60.46 -21.38
CA ILE A 307 10.01 61.10 -20.95
C ILE A 307 11.18 60.66 -21.85
N ARG A 308 11.32 59.36 -22.15
CA ARG A 308 12.37 58.87 -23.08
C ARG A 308 12.20 59.42 -24.49
N MET A 309 10.97 59.49 -24.99
CA MET A 309 10.68 60.08 -26.30
C MET A 309 10.94 61.59 -26.31
N LYS A 310 10.60 62.30 -25.23
CA LYS A 310 10.90 63.73 -25.07
C LYS A 310 12.40 63.98 -25.04
N GLU A 311 13.17 63.19 -24.26
CA GLU A 311 14.62 63.28 -24.15
C GLU A 311 15.32 63.04 -25.50
N SER A 312 14.94 61.98 -26.23
CA SER A 312 15.46 61.72 -27.59
C SER A 312 15.13 62.82 -28.61
N VAL A 313 13.94 63.44 -28.50
CA VAL A 313 13.57 64.57 -29.37
C VAL A 313 14.31 65.85 -28.98
N THR A 314 14.54 66.11 -27.69
CA THR A 314 15.36 67.24 -27.22
C THR A 314 16.85 67.09 -27.53
N GLU A 315 17.40 65.87 -27.51
CA GLU A 315 18.80 65.64 -27.89
C GLU A 315 19.03 65.86 -29.40
N LYS A 316 18.11 65.38 -30.24
CA LYS A 316 18.25 65.48 -31.70
C LYS A 316 17.82 66.84 -32.28
N VAL A 317 16.90 67.56 -31.62
CA VAL A 317 16.29 68.79 -32.18
C VAL A 317 16.52 70.02 -31.28
N GLY A 318 17.08 69.86 -30.08
CA GLY A 318 17.26 70.95 -29.10
C GLY A 318 18.30 72.02 -29.48
N ARG A 319 19.18 71.75 -30.45
CA ARG A 319 20.16 72.74 -30.97
C ARG A 319 19.58 73.65 -32.05
N GLU A 320 18.45 73.28 -32.64
CA GLU A 320 17.82 74.03 -33.72
C GLU A 320 17.12 75.30 -33.22
N ARG A 321 17.41 76.44 -33.87
CA ARG A 321 16.92 77.78 -33.45
C ARG A 321 15.39 77.88 -33.42
N TRP A 322 14.69 77.09 -34.22
CA TRP A 322 13.22 77.10 -34.28
C TRP A 322 12.56 76.39 -33.08
N PHE A 323 13.18 75.33 -32.55
CA PHE A 323 12.69 74.58 -31.39
C PHE A 323 12.82 75.39 -30.09
N LYS A 324 13.95 76.09 -29.93
CA LYS A 324 14.16 77.07 -28.82
C LYS A 324 13.15 78.22 -28.87
N LYS A 325 12.78 78.71 -30.06
CA LYS A 325 11.73 79.73 -30.24
C LYS A 325 10.33 79.22 -29.87
N MET A 326 10.03 77.94 -30.07
CA MET A 326 8.74 77.35 -29.68
C MET A 326 8.62 77.14 -28.16
N LEU A 327 9.65 76.60 -27.51
CA LEU A 327 9.67 76.42 -26.06
C LEU A 327 9.60 77.75 -25.29
N ALA A 328 10.30 78.79 -25.77
CA ALA A 328 10.23 80.13 -25.19
C ALA A 328 8.81 80.75 -25.31
N LYS A 329 8.08 80.47 -26.39
CA LYS A 329 6.69 80.94 -26.57
C LYS A 329 5.68 80.22 -25.69
N ILE A 330 5.92 78.95 -25.37
CA ILE A 330 5.05 78.15 -24.49
C ILE A 330 5.33 78.51 -23.02
N SER A 331 6.60 78.72 -22.66
CA SER A 331 7.02 79.18 -21.33
C SER A 331 6.54 80.60 -20.97
N GLN A 332 6.37 81.49 -21.96
CA GLN A 332 5.82 82.84 -21.71
C GLN A 332 4.29 82.89 -21.57
N SER A 333 3.57 81.79 -21.82
CA SER A 333 2.09 81.77 -21.79
C SER A 333 1.47 81.35 -20.45
N SER A 334 2.27 81.03 -19.43
CA SER A 334 1.77 80.56 -18.12
C SER A 334 2.31 81.34 -16.92
N ILE A 335 2.53 82.66 -17.05
CA ILE A 335 2.73 83.55 -15.91
C ILE A 335 1.46 84.36 -15.70
N GLY A 336 0.80 84.07 -14.58
CA GLY A 336 -0.51 84.57 -14.22
C GLY A 336 -0.59 86.09 -14.16
N ARG A 337 -1.56 86.65 -14.89
CA ARG A 337 -2.18 87.93 -14.57
C ARG A 337 -3.69 87.75 -14.60
N LYS A 338 -4.30 87.83 -13.42
CA LYS A 338 -5.71 88.20 -13.25
C LYS A 338 -5.95 89.47 -14.07
N LYS A 339 -6.99 89.48 -14.91
CA LYS A 339 -7.52 90.72 -15.48
C LYS A 339 -9.01 90.81 -15.23
N GLU A 340 -9.33 91.97 -14.66
CA GLU A 340 -10.62 92.46 -14.24
C GLU A 340 -11.60 92.61 -15.41
N ARG A 341 -12.88 92.66 -15.05
CA ARG A 341 -13.98 93.07 -15.93
C ARG A 341 -13.69 94.50 -16.41
N GLY A 342 -13.43 94.65 -17.71
CA GLY A 342 -13.23 95.94 -18.33
C GLY A 342 -13.61 95.92 -19.82
N PHE A 343 -14.67 96.66 -20.13
CA PHE A 343 -15.05 97.24 -21.41
C PHE A 343 -15.33 96.33 -22.63
N LYS A 344 -16.60 96.38 -23.06
CA LYS A 344 -17.05 96.12 -24.44
C LYS A 344 -16.30 97.06 -25.38
N ALA A 345 -15.31 96.53 -26.10
CA ALA A 345 -14.76 97.19 -27.28
C ALA A 345 -15.63 96.82 -28.48
N ILE A 346 -16.10 97.87 -29.14
CA ILE A 346 -16.94 97.89 -30.34
C ILE A 346 -16.23 97.14 -31.48
N LYS A 347 -17.01 96.32 -32.21
CA LYS A 347 -16.59 95.72 -33.48
C LYS A 347 -16.46 96.82 -34.52
N ILE A 348 -15.25 97.07 -34.99
CA ILE A 348 -14.99 97.74 -36.26
C ILE A 348 -14.04 96.83 -37.04
N ASP A 349 -14.63 96.24 -38.08
CA ASP A 349 -14.09 95.75 -39.34
C ASP A 349 -12.93 94.74 -39.43
N GLY A 350 -13.16 93.81 -40.36
CA GLY A 350 -12.26 93.03 -41.20
C GLY A 350 -10.80 92.78 -40.79
N TYR A 351 -10.48 91.48 -40.73
CA TYR A 351 -9.15 90.90 -40.95
C TYR A 351 -8.10 91.03 -39.85
N LYS A 352 -8.03 89.97 -39.02
CA LYS A 352 -6.74 89.45 -38.55
C LYS A 352 -6.77 87.92 -38.61
N ASP A 353 -6.30 87.39 -39.74
CA ASP A 353 -6.28 85.97 -40.08
C ASP A 353 -5.23 85.23 -39.23
N ARG A 354 -5.53 85.02 -37.94
CA ARG A 354 -4.66 84.30 -36.98
C ARG A 354 -4.84 82.78 -37.04
N SER A 355 -5.61 82.25 -37.99
CA SER A 355 -5.99 80.83 -38.00
C SER A 355 -5.43 80.00 -39.15
N ARG A 356 -4.77 80.56 -40.19
CA ARG A 356 -4.25 79.73 -41.29
C ARG A 356 -3.19 78.71 -40.87
N ARG A 357 -2.33 79.01 -39.89
CA ARG A 357 -1.35 78.03 -39.35
C ARG A 357 -2.02 76.95 -38.50
N PHE A 358 -3.03 77.32 -37.72
CA PHE A 358 -3.81 76.37 -36.91
C PHE A 358 -4.71 75.50 -37.79
N GLN A 359 -5.27 76.05 -38.87
CA GLN A 359 -5.97 75.29 -39.92
C GLN A 359 -5.02 74.33 -40.62
N ARG A 360 -3.81 74.75 -41.01
CA ARG A 360 -2.82 73.84 -41.62
C ARG A 360 -2.39 72.72 -40.68
N ILE A 361 -2.20 73.00 -39.38
CA ILE A 361 -1.90 71.97 -38.38
C ILE A 361 -3.12 71.05 -38.15
N LYS A 362 -4.34 71.60 -38.12
CA LYS A 362 -5.57 70.81 -37.99
C LYS A 362 -5.81 69.91 -39.20
N ILE A 363 -5.51 70.40 -40.40
CA ILE A 363 -5.53 69.61 -41.65
C ILE A 363 -4.46 68.53 -41.60
N LEU A 364 -3.23 68.85 -41.19
CA LEU A 364 -2.14 67.87 -41.09
C LEU A 364 -2.43 66.79 -40.04
N LEU A 365 -2.99 67.16 -38.89
CA LEU A 365 -3.47 66.22 -37.87
C LEU A 365 -4.63 65.36 -38.39
N ALA A 366 -5.56 65.93 -39.17
CA ALA A 366 -6.65 65.17 -39.77
C ALA A 366 -6.15 64.18 -40.83
N VAL A 367 -5.16 64.57 -41.64
CA VAL A 367 -4.49 63.69 -42.60
C VAL A 367 -3.71 62.58 -41.88
N LEU A 368 -2.98 62.92 -40.82
CA LEU A 368 -2.22 61.94 -40.04
C LEU A 368 -3.14 60.97 -39.29
N LEU A 369 -4.27 61.46 -38.76
CA LEU A 369 -5.33 60.62 -38.20
C LEU A 369 -5.93 59.70 -39.29
N GLY A 370 -6.16 60.23 -40.50
CA GLY A 370 -6.61 59.45 -41.65
C GLY A 370 -5.64 58.34 -42.04
N ILE A 371 -4.33 58.61 -42.04
CA ILE A 371 -3.27 57.61 -42.29
C ILE A 371 -3.25 56.56 -41.17
N VAL A 372 -3.33 56.98 -39.91
CA VAL A 372 -3.37 56.05 -38.76
C VAL A 372 -4.62 55.17 -38.81
N LEU A 373 -5.79 55.73 -39.13
CA LEU A 373 -7.03 54.98 -39.31
C LEU A 373 -6.96 54.03 -40.51
N LEU A 374 -6.32 54.43 -41.61
CA LEU A 374 -6.10 53.56 -42.77
C LEU A 374 -5.15 52.41 -42.43
N LEU A 375 -4.01 52.68 -41.80
CA LEU A 375 -3.06 51.65 -41.37
C LEU A 375 -3.68 50.71 -40.33
N SER A 376 -4.47 51.26 -39.40
CA SER A 376 -5.20 50.46 -38.41
C SER A 376 -6.33 49.64 -39.04
N GLY A 377 -7.02 50.18 -40.06
CA GLY A 377 -8.03 49.46 -40.83
C GLY A 377 -7.45 48.36 -41.70
N ILE A 378 -6.29 48.60 -42.35
CA ILE A 378 -5.54 47.60 -43.10
C ILE A 378 -5.06 46.49 -42.15
N LYS A 379 -4.45 46.84 -41.02
CA LYS A 379 -4.02 45.85 -40.03
C LYS A 379 -5.20 45.06 -39.47
N PHE A 380 -6.30 45.72 -39.10
CA PHE A 380 -7.50 45.05 -38.60
C PHE A 380 -8.12 44.11 -39.63
N THR A 381 -8.12 44.48 -40.92
CA THR A 381 -8.63 43.61 -41.99
C THR A 381 -7.70 42.43 -42.28
N MET A 382 -6.38 42.61 -42.21
CA MET A 382 -5.41 41.52 -42.27
C MET A 382 -5.55 40.57 -41.08
N ASP A 383 -5.57 41.09 -39.84
CA ASP A 383 -5.74 40.29 -38.63
C ASP A 383 -7.08 39.50 -38.67
N LYS A 384 -8.16 40.11 -39.19
CA LYS A 384 -9.45 39.42 -39.39
C LYS A 384 -9.40 38.37 -40.49
N ARG A 385 -8.60 38.56 -41.54
CA ARG A 385 -8.40 37.57 -42.60
C ARG A 385 -7.59 36.38 -42.07
N ASP A 386 -6.51 36.64 -41.36
CA ASP A 386 -5.64 35.62 -40.79
C ASP A 386 -6.37 34.82 -39.69
N ALA A 387 -7.20 35.48 -38.87
CA ALA A 387 -8.06 34.81 -37.90
C ALA A 387 -9.13 33.92 -38.57
N ARG A 388 -9.66 34.31 -39.74
CA ARG A 388 -10.61 33.46 -40.49
C ARG A 388 -9.92 32.25 -41.11
N ILE A 389 -8.70 32.41 -41.62
CA ILE A 389 -7.92 31.29 -42.16
C ILE A 389 -7.62 30.30 -41.04
N ARG A 390 -7.10 30.78 -39.91
CA ARG A 390 -6.85 29.95 -38.71
C ARG A 390 -8.11 29.25 -38.19
N SER A 391 -9.24 29.95 -38.13
CA SER A 391 -10.51 29.34 -37.69
C SER A 391 -11.01 28.29 -38.68
N ARG A 392 -10.80 28.47 -39.99
CA ARG A 392 -11.14 27.45 -40.99
C ARG A 392 -10.26 26.21 -40.87
N GLU A 393 -8.95 26.38 -40.76
CA GLU A 393 -8.00 25.29 -40.53
C GLU A 393 -8.31 24.54 -39.23
N ALA A 394 -8.57 25.26 -38.14
CA ALA A 394 -8.97 24.68 -36.87
C ALA A 394 -10.28 23.88 -36.99
N ASN A 395 -11.28 24.40 -37.71
CA ASN A 395 -12.54 23.71 -37.89
C ASN A 395 -12.41 22.44 -38.75
N GLU A 396 -11.52 22.43 -39.74
CA GLU A 396 -11.20 21.21 -40.52
C GLU A 396 -10.57 20.14 -39.62
N VAL A 397 -9.64 20.53 -38.73
CA VAL A 397 -9.07 19.64 -37.71
C VAL A 397 -10.13 19.16 -36.73
N PHE A 398 -11.02 20.04 -36.25
CA PHE A 398 -12.09 19.65 -35.33
C PHE A 398 -13.03 18.61 -35.93
N ILE A 399 -13.37 18.70 -37.21
CA ILE A 399 -14.21 17.71 -37.89
C ILE A 399 -13.50 16.34 -37.94
N GLN A 400 -12.20 16.32 -38.27
CA GLN A 400 -11.42 15.08 -38.31
C GLN A 400 -11.28 14.45 -36.92
N VAL A 401 -11.00 15.27 -35.91
CA VAL A 401 -10.91 14.84 -34.51
C VAL A 401 -12.23 14.28 -34.03
N ASP A 402 -13.36 14.94 -34.31
CA ASP A 402 -14.70 14.47 -33.94
C ASP A 402 -15.01 13.11 -34.58
N GLU A 403 -14.65 12.92 -35.86
CA GLU A 403 -14.79 11.63 -36.55
C GLU A 403 -13.92 10.54 -35.90
N LEU A 404 -12.65 10.84 -35.61
CA LEU A 404 -11.73 9.91 -34.93
C LEU A 404 -12.24 9.53 -33.54
N LEU A 405 -12.77 10.48 -32.78
CA LEU A 405 -13.32 10.23 -31.44
C LEU A 405 -14.61 9.41 -31.50
N SER A 406 -15.49 9.67 -32.48
CA SER A 406 -16.69 8.85 -32.69
C SER A 406 -16.32 7.41 -33.04
N GLN A 407 -15.35 7.21 -33.94
CA GLN A 407 -14.85 5.87 -34.28
C GLN A 407 -14.20 5.19 -33.06
N ALA A 408 -13.43 5.93 -32.27
CA ALA A 408 -12.82 5.40 -31.05
C ALA A 408 -13.89 4.94 -30.06
N GLN A 409 -14.95 5.72 -29.87
CA GLN A 409 -16.07 5.38 -28.99
C GLN A 409 -16.81 4.11 -29.43
N ASP A 410 -17.03 3.94 -30.74
CA ASP A 410 -17.71 2.76 -31.31
C ASP A 410 -16.88 1.48 -31.14
N VAL A 411 -15.55 1.59 -31.30
CA VAL A 411 -14.63 0.46 -31.24
C VAL A 411 -14.18 0.13 -29.81
N LEU A 412 -14.31 1.09 -28.88
CA LEU A 412 -13.87 0.99 -27.47
C LEU A 412 -14.29 -0.30 -26.75
N THR A 413 -15.48 -0.81 -27.06
CA THR A 413 -16.03 -2.02 -26.42
C THR A 413 -15.54 -3.33 -27.04
N ARG A 414 -15.00 -3.28 -28.26
CA ARG A 414 -14.63 -4.45 -29.07
C ARG A 414 -13.12 -4.61 -29.23
N ASP A 415 -12.39 -3.52 -29.34
CA ASP A 415 -10.95 -3.49 -29.57
C ASP A 415 -10.34 -2.23 -28.94
N SER A 416 -9.72 -2.41 -27.77
CA SER A 416 -9.08 -1.33 -27.01
C SER A 416 -7.88 -0.73 -27.74
N ASP A 417 -7.13 -1.56 -28.48
CA ASP A 417 -5.86 -1.16 -29.09
C ASP A 417 -6.14 -0.25 -30.30
N SER A 418 -7.13 -0.62 -31.13
CA SER A 418 -7.60 0.24 -32.21
C SER A 418 -8.16 1.58 -31.69
N ALA A 419 -8.94 1.54 -30.60
CA ALA A 419 -9.47 2.74 -29.97
C ALA A 419 -8.34 3.64 -29.43
N GLN A 420 -7.29 3.07 -28.82
CA GLN A 420 -6.11 3.81 -28.36
C GLN A 420 -5.39 4.52 -29.51
N VAL A 421 -5.20 3.86 -30.65
CA VAL A 421 -4.58 4.47 -31.84
C VAL A 421 -5.40 5.64 -32.37
N LEU A 422 -6.73 5.52 -32.39
CA LEU A 422 -7.63 6.58 -32.85
C LEU A 422 -7.58 7.80 -31.92
N VAL A 423 -7.63 7.57 -30.60
CA VAL A 423 -7.52 8.65 -29.60
C VAL A 423 -6.15 9.32 -29.65
N TYR A 424 -5.08 8.56 -29.85
CA TYR A 424 -3.73 9.11 -30.02
C TYR A 424 -3.66 10.05 -31.23
N LYS A 425 -4.18 9.62 -32.40
CA LYS A 425 -4.26 10.47 -33.60
C LYS A 425 -5.09 11.73 -33.37
N ALA A 426 -6.23 11.60 -32.70
CA ALA A 426 -7.08 12.74 -32.34
C ALA A 426 -6.34 13.74 -31.45
N SER A 427 -5.61 13.27 -30.44
CA SER A 427 -4.81 14.11 -29.55
C SER A 427 -3.64 14.79 -30.27
N GLU A 428 -2.96 14.08 -31.17
CA GLU A 428 -1.88 14.64 -31.99
C GLU A 428 -2.38 15.76 -32.92
N GLN A 429 -3.53 15.53 -33.58
CA GLN A 429 -4.15 16.54 -34.43
C GLN A 429 -4.57 17.80 -33.66
N LEU A 430 -5.12 17.65 -32.45
CA LEU A 430 -5.42 18.79 -31.58
C LEU A 430 -4.15 19.55 -31.17
N ALA A 431 -3.05 18.84 -30.88
CA ALA A 431 -1.79 19.44 -30.48
C ALA A 431 -1.09 20.25 -31.60
N GLN A 432 -1.44 20.01 -32.87
CA GLN A 432 -0.92 20.76 -34.02
C GLN A 432 -1.59 22.13 -34.19
N LEU A 433 -2.67 22.43 -33.44
CA LEU A 433 -3.36 23.72 -33.53
C LEU A 433 -2.55 24.85 -32.88
N PRO A 434 -2.55 26.06 -33.46
CA PRO A 434 -1.85 27.20 -32.89
C PRO A 434 -2.49 27.65 -31.57
N GLU A 435 -1.69 28.11 -30.59
CA GLU A 435 -2.19 28.59 -29.28
C GLU A 435 -3.17 29.77 -29.38
N GLU A 436 -3.06 30.57 -30.45
CA GLU A 436 -3.91 31.74 -30.72
C GLU A 436 -5.20 31.35 -31.46
N LEU A 437 -6.12 30.69 -30.76
CA LEU A 437 -7.46 30.38 -31.25
C LEU A 437 -8.46 31.52 -30.96
N SER A 438 -9.52 31.60 -31.78
CA SER A 438 -10.66 32.48 -31.44
C SER A 438 -11.39 31.93 -30.20
N VAL A 439 -12.16 32.78 -29.49
CA VAL A 439 -12.89 32.35 -28.28
C VAL A 439 -13.78 31.13 -28.55
N LYS A 440 -14.45 31.09 -29.71
CA LYS A 440 -15.32 29.97 -30.10
C LYS A 440 -14.53 28.71 -30.45
N ASP A 441 -13.42 28.86 -31.17
CA ASP A 441 -12.58 27.72 -31.53
C ASP A 441 -11.91 27.13 -30.29
N LYS A 442 -11.59 27.98 -29.30
CA LYS A 442 -11.08 27.54 -28.00
C LYS A 442 -12.12 26.75 -27.21
N GLU A 443 -13.36 27.22 -27.16
CA GLU A 443 -14.46 26.46 -26.53
C GLU A 443 -14.62 25.07 -27.17
N LYS A 444 -14.53 24.98 -28.52
CA LYS A 444 -14.62 23.70 -29.21
C LYS A 444 -13.39 22.81 -29.00
N TYR A 445 -12.19 23.41 -28.97
CA TYR A 445 -10.95 22.72 -28.62
C TYR A 445 -11.04 22.10 -27.21
N ASP A 446 -11.49 22.89 -26.23
CA ASP A 446 -11.64 22.43 -24.84
C ASP A 446 -12.68 21.30 -24.74
N GLU A 447 -13.78 21.38 -25.51
CA GLU A 447 -14.80 20.32 -25.60
C GLU A 447 -14.25 19.01 -26.19
N LEU A 448 -13.48 19.09 -27.28
CA LEU A 448 -12.86 17.91 -27.90
C LEU A 448 -11.77 17.32 -27.01
N MET A 449 -10.98 18.15 -26.33
CA MET A 449 -9.96 17.71 -25.39
C MET A 449 -10.58 17.04 -24.14
N ASP A 450 -11.72 17.54 -23.66
CA ASP A 450 -12.50 16.88 -22.60
C ASP A 450 -13.04 15.51 -23.08
N THR A 451 -13.47 15.43 -24.33
CA THR A 451 -13.91 14.16 -24.94
C THR A 451 -12.76 13.15 -25.07
N VAL A 452 -11.60 13.59 -25.57
CA VAL A 452 -10.35 12.80 -25.58
C VAL A 452 -10.02 12.28 -24.18
N SER A 453 -10.12 13.16 -23.17
CA SER A 453 -9.85 12.80 -21.78
C SER A 453 -10.82 11.75 -21.25
N LYS A 454 -12.13 11.85 -21.56
CA LYS A 454 -13.15 10.86 -21.16
C LYS A 454 -12.95 9.50 -21.82
N ILE A 455 -12.60 9.47 -23.10
CA ILE A 455 -12.32 8.19 -23.79
C ILE A 455 -11.05 7.57 -23.22
N ASN A 456 -9.99 8.35 -22.98
CA ASN A 456 -8.77 7.89 -22.30
C ASN A 456 -9.05 7.36 -20.90
N ASP A 457 -9.85 8.07 -20.11
CA ASP A 457 -10.22 7.63 -18.76
C ASP A 457 -10.97 6.29 -18.82
N THR A 458 -11.76 6.04 -19.88
CA THR A 458 -12.45 4.76 -20.07
C THR A 458 -11.49 3.66 -20.54
N LEU A 459 -10.62 3.94 -21.52
CA LEU A 459 -9.60 3.02 -22.04
C LEU A 459 -8.69 2.48 -20.93
N PHE A 460 -8.21 3.38 -20.08
CA PHE A 460 -7.24 3.07 -19.02
C PHE A 460 -7.89 2.91 -17.65
N LYS A 461 -9.22 2.73 -17.61
CA LYS A 461 -10.02 2.51 -16.39
C LYS A 461 -9.72 3.53 -15.27
N ARG A 462 -9.45 4.78 -15.65
CA ARG A 462 -9.10 5.88 -14.75
C ARG A 462 -10.35 6.47 -14.10
N THR A 463 -10.30 6.62 -12.79
CA THR A 463 -11.28 7.32 -11.97
C THR A 463 -10.62 8.57 -11.41
N ARG A 464 -11.10 9.75 -11.83
CA ARG A 464 -10.63 11.02 -11.28
C ARG A 464 -11.32 11.28 -9.95
N LEU A 465 -10.52 11.59 -8.94
CA LEU A 465 -10.99 11.90 -7.60
C LEU A 465 -11.15 13.41 -7.44
N PHE A 466 -12.28 13.83 -6.86
CA PHE A 466 -12.60 15.22 -6.58
C PHE A 466 -13.10 15.38 -5.15
N ARG A 467 -12.78 16.51 -4.52
CA ARG A 467 -13.36 16.81 -3.19
C ARG A 467 -14.83 17.19 -3.28
N SER A 468 -15.25 17.77 -4.41
CA SER A 468 -16.62 18.29 -4.60
C SER A 468 -17.69 17.21 -4.69
N ASP A 469 -17.35 16.01 -5.13
CA ASP A 469 -18.30 14.88 -5.27
C ASP A 469 -18.20 13.86 -4.12
N GLY A 470 -17.28 14.07 -3.17
CA GLY A 470 -17.06 13.19 -2.03
C GLY A 470 -16.30 11.90 -2.36
N SER A 471 -15.74 11.75 -3.57
CA SER A 471 -14.89 10.61 -3.93
C SER A 471 -13.58 10.58 -3.15
N ILE A 472 -13.10 11.75 -2.70
CA ILE A 472 -11.99 11.89 -1.75
C ILE A 472 -12.30 12.96 -0.70
N GLN A 473 -12.03 12.65 0.56
CA GLN A 473 -12.23 13.60 1.66
C GLN A 473 -11.22 13.37 2.79
N PRO A 474 -10.82 14.42 3.53
CA PRO A 474 -10.05 14.24 4.75
C PRO A 474 -10.88 13.45 5.76
N TYR A 475 -10.31 12.37 6.28
CA TYR A 475 -10.97 11.48 7.22
C TYR A 475 -10.61 11.80 8.67
N PHE A 476 -9.31 12.00 8.91
CA PHE A 476 -8.74 12.19 10.24
C PHE A 476 -7.42 12.99 10.13
N GLU A 477 -7.18 13.93 11.05
CA GLU A 477 -5.96 14.73 11.11
C GLU A 477 -5.19 14.45 12.41
N THR A 478 -4.04 13.79 12.31
CA THR A 478 -3.32 13.27 13.48
C THR A 478 -2.74 14.38 14.35
N VAL A 479 -2.30 15.49 13.75
CA VAL A 479 -1.76 16.65 14.50
C VAL A 479 -2.84 17.34 15.34
N VAL A 480 -4.08 17.34 14.87
CA VAL A 480 -5.21 17.94 15.60
C VAL A 480 -5.64 17.03 16.75
N GLU A 481 -5.74 15.73 16.47
CA GLU A 481 -6.30 14.75 17.41
C GLU A 481 -5.26 14.19 18.39
N PHE A 482 -4.09 13.75 17.92
CA PHE A 482 -3.03 13.17 18.77
C PHE A 482 -2.11 14.23 19.40
N GLY A 483 -2.13 15.46 18.86
CA GLY A 483 -1.36 16.59 19.37
C GLY A 483 -0.24 17.03 18.43
N LYS A 484 0.36 18.19 18.76
CA LYS A 484 1.33 18.90 17.89
C LYS A 484 2.60 18.11 17.57
N ASP A 485 2.98 17.18 18.43
CA ASP A 485 4.16 16.36 18.24
C ASP A 485 3.92 15.15 17.33
N SER A 486 2.68 14.92 16.89
CA SER A 486 2.29 13.79 16.02
C SER A 486 3.13 13.73 14.75
N LYS A 487 3.71 12.55 14.52
CA LYS A 487 4.50 12.18 13.33
C LYS A 487 4.15 10.74 12.96
N PRO A 488 2.99 10.53 12.32
CA PRO A 488 2.57 9.21 11.93
C PRO A 488 3.48 8.68 10.83
N THR A 489 3.86 7.41 10.92
CA THR A 489 4.79 6.77 9.99
C THR A 489 4.15 5.66 9.18
N ASP A 490 3.10 5.04 9.71
CA ASP A 490 2.48 3.89 9.09
C ASP A 490 1.00 3.75 9.52
N ILE A 491 0.20 3.06 8.70
CA ILE A 491 -1.22 2.82 8.92
C ILE A 491 -1.58 1.35 8.70
N GLY A 492 -2.22 0.73 9.68
CA GLY A 492 -2.77 -0.62 9.58
C GLY A 492 -4.29 -0.63 9.61
N ILE A 493 -4.88 -1.78 9.35
CA ILE A 493 -6.30 -2.02 9.59
C ILE A 493 -6.49 -3.35 10.31
N TYR A 494 -7.42 -3.41 11.25
CA TYR A 494 -7.84 -4.67 11.86
C TYR A 494 -9.36 -4.71 12.03
N ARG A 495 -9.88 -5.91 12.23
CA ARG A 495 -11.28 -6.17 12.52
C ARG A 495 -11.39 -6.98 13.79
N ASP A 496 -12.20 -6.52 14.73
CA ASP A 496 -12.42 -7.20 16.00
C ASP A 496 -13.33 -8.43 15.84
N GLN A 497 -13.56 -9.15 16.94
CA GLN A 497 -14.42 -10.34 16.97
C GLN A 497 -15.90 -10.04 16.66
N ASN A 498 -16.32 -8.77 16.77
CA ASN A 498 -17.67 -8.29 16.46
C ASN A 498 -17.79 -7.74 15.04
N ALA A 499 -16.80 -8.02 14.18
CA ALA A 499 -16.69 -7.51 12.82
C ALA A 499 -16.59 -5.98 12.72
N LYS A 500 -16.17 -5.30 13.80
CA LYS A 500 -15.91 -3.85 13.77
C LYS A 500 -14.50 -3.58 13.30
N GLU A 501 -14.39 -2.73 12.29
CA GLU A 501 -13.14 -2.29 11.70
C GLU A 501 -12.59 -1.01 12.34
N SER A 502 -11.28 -1.00 12.52
CA SER A 502 -10.53 0.14 13.03
C SER A 502 -9.21 0.28 12.29
N LEU A 503 -8.78 1.52 12.08
CA LEU A 503 -7.46 1.86 11.60
C LEU A 503 -6.47 1.84 12.76
N LEU A 504 -5.25 1.41 12.49
CA LEU A 504 -4.11 1.52 13.38
C LEU A 504 -3.20 2.60 12.84
N VAL A 505 -2.74 3.51 13.68
CA VAL A 505 -1.79 4.55 13.27
C VAL A 505 -0.60 4.51 14.21
N VAL A 506 0.58 4.27 13.63
CA VAL A 506 1.83 4.33 14.37
C VAL A 506 2.35 5.74 14.34
N ASP A 507 2.68 6.29 15.51
CA ASP A 507 3.17 7.64 15.64
C ASP A 507 4.50 7.68 16.41
N THR A 508 5.57 7.98 15.68
CA THR A 508 6.93 8.12 16.24
C THR A 508 7.07 9.32 17.17
N GLY A 509 6.28 10.37 16.93
CA GLY A 509 6.37 11.62 17.66
C GLY A 509 5.78 11.53 19.05
N THR A 510 4.61 10.88 19.16
CA THR A 510 3.96 10.60 20.45
C THR A 510 4.41 9.28 21.08
N LYS A 511 5.19 8.47 20.35
CA LYS A 511 5.67 7.14 20.76
C LYS A 511 4.53 6.19 21.12
N ALA A 512 3.47 6.22 20.32
CA ALA A 512 2.25 5.47 20.60
C ALA A 512 1.67 4.86 19.32
N VAL A 513 0.79 3.88 19.50
CA VAL A 513 -0.06 3.35 18.44
C VAL A 513 -1.51 3.62 18.80
N PHE A 514 -2.24 4.24 17.88
CA PHE A 514 -3.65 4.60 18.07
C PHE A 514 -4.55 3.67 17.26
N SER A 515 -5.65 3.24 17.86
CA SER A 515 -6.76 2.59 17.16
C SER A 515 -7.85 3.63 16.91
N ILE A 516 -8.28 3.79 15.66
CA ILE A 516 -9.35 4.71 15.23
C ILE A 516 -10.50 3.88 14.65
N SER A 517 -11.66 3.91 15.30
CA SER A 517 -12.87 3.22 14.83
C SER A 517 -13.37 3.80 13.50
N LEU A 518 -13.68 2.92 12.53
CA LEU A 518 -14.24 3.36 11.24
C LEU A 518 -15.71 3.80 11.32
N TYR A 519 -16.42 3.46 12.41
CA TYR A 519 -17.85 3.76 12.55
C TYR A 519 -18.12 5.12 13.19
N ASP A 520 -17.49 5.40 14.33
CA ASP A 520 -17.74 6.59 15.14
C ASP A 520 -16.54 7.54 15.21
N LYS A 521 -15.45 7.22 14.50
CA LYS A 521 -14.20 8.00 14.44
C LYS A 521 -13.53 8.22 15.80
N LYS A 522 -13.95 7.53 16.84
CA LYS A 522 -13.27 7.60 18.14
C LYS A 522 -11.91 6.93 18.04
N TYR A 523 -10.93 7.54 18.67
CA TYR A 523 -9.59 6.99 18.75
C TYR A 523 -9.18 6.75 20.20
N MET A 524 -8.31 5.75 20.38
CA MET A 524 -7.73 5.41 21.67
C MET A 524 -6.30 4.92 21.46
N ALA A 525 -5.38 5.35 22.34
CA ALA A 525 -4.03 4.81 22.37
C ALA A 525 -4.06 3.38 22.92
N ILE A 526 -3.33 2.48 22.28
CA ILE A 526 -3.10 1.13 22.79
C ILE A 526 -2.17 1.23 24.01
N PRO A 527 -2.45 0.50 25.12
CA PRO A 527 -1.64 0.64 26.33
C PRO A 527 -0.17 0.28 26.11
N ASP A 528 0.73 1.05 26.73
CA ASP A 528 2.17 0.75 26.81
C ASP A 528 2.70 1.09 28.21
N GLU A 529 2.21 0.35 29.19
CA GLU A 529 2.55 0.53 30.62
C GLU A 529 4.06 0.34 30.88
N ASN A 530 4.70 -0.52 30.09
CA ASN A 530 6.12 -0.85 30.20
C ASN A 530 7.01 0.11 29.39
N LYS A 531 6.42 1.04 28.63
CA LYS A 531 7.13 2.01 27.78
C LYS A 531 8.11 1.33 26.81
N VAL A 532 7.67 0.23 26.19
CA VAL A 532 8.52 -0.51 25.24
C VAL A 532 8.58 0.18 23.87
N LEU A 533 7.59 1.03 23.55
CA LEU A 533 7.59 1.86 22.34
C LEU A 533 8.50 3.08 22.54
N GLN A 534 9.54 3.17 21.72
CA GLN A 534 10.53 4.24 21.74
C GLN A 534 10.69 4.94 20.39
N ASP A 535 10.72 4.18 19.30
CA ASP A 535 10.69 4.66 17.92
C ASP A 535 9.86 3.70 17.05
N PRO A 536 8.53 3.62 17.28
CA PRO A 536 7.68 2.69 16.53
C PRO A 536 7.51 3.19 15.10
N LYS A 537 7.76 2.34 14.10
CA LYS A 537 7.72 2.72 12.67
C LYS A 537 6.59 2.09 11.90
N TYR A 538 6.41 0.78 12.05
CA TYR A 538 5.51 -0.03 11.23
C TYR A 538 4.55 -0.83 12.09
N VAL A 539 3.34 -1.08 11.61
CA VAL A 539 2.30 -1.87 12.29
C VAL A 539 1.74 -2.95 11.39
N TYR A 540 1.51 -4.12 12.00
CA TYR A 540 0.84 -5.21 11.33
C TYR A 540 -0.18 -5.86 12.27
N SER A 541 -1.36 -6.20 11.76
CA SER A 541 -2.42 -6.83 12.54
C SER A 541 -2.54 -8.32 12.19
N LYS A 542 -2.73 -9.15 13.22
CA LYS A 542 -3.04 -10.58 13.08
C LYS A 542 -4.09 -11.00 14.10
N GLU A 543 -4.59 -12.22 13.97
CA GLU A 543 -5.61 -12.76 14.88
C GLU A 543 -5.16 -12.77 16.35
N SER A 544 -3.86 -12.90 16.63
CA SER A 544 -3.36 -12.91 18.02
C SER A 544 -3.10 -11.51 18.61
N GLY A 545 -3.17 -10.46 17.81
CA GLY A 545 -2.92 -9.10 18.27
C GLY A 545 -2.28 -8.19 17.23
N ILE A 546 -1.76 -7.06 17.73
CA ILE A 546 -1.07 -6.05 16.92
C ILE A 546 0.43 -6.18 17.17
N TYR A 547 1.17 -6.21 16.08
CA TYR A 547 2.62 -6.23 16.05
C TYR A 547 3.12 -4.87 15.58
N VAL A 548 4.17 -4.37 16.22
CA VAL A 548 4.81 -3.10 15.87
C VAL A 548 6.30 -3.33 15.76
N MET A 549 6.89 -2.90 14.65
CA MET A 549 8.34 -2.80 14.52
C MET A 549 8.80 -1.47 15.10
N ASP A 550 9.50 -1.55 16.22
CA ASP A 550 10.19 -0.44 16.85
C ASP A 550 11.69 -0.53 16.53
N THR A 551 12.25 0.51 15.91
CA THR A 551 13.67 0.53 15.49
C THR A 551 14.65 0.57 16.66
N SER A 552 14.17 0.85 17.88
CA SER A 552 14.99 0.80 19.11
C SER A 552 14.83 -0.52 19.86
N SER A 553 13.59 -1.01 20.01
CA SER A 553 13.27 -2.19 20.82
C SER A 553 13.22 -3.50 20.03
N GLY A 554 13.03 -3.45 18.71
CA GLY A 554 12.70 -4.59 17.85
C GLY A 554 11.18 -4.76 17.71
N VAL A 555 10.70 -5.99 17.53
CA VAL A 555 9.26 -6.24 17.39
C VAL A 555 8.60 -6.37 18.76
N VAL A 556 7.56 -5.56 18.97
CA VAL A 556 6.70 -5.61 20.15
C VAL A 556 5.29 -6.00 19.76
N LYS A 557 4.54 -6.56 20.71
CA LYS A 557 3.18 -7.05 20.50
C LYS A 557 2.23 -6.61 21.59
N ALA A 558 1.06 -6.15 21.19
CA ALA A 558 -0.11 -5.98 22.04
C ALA A 558 -1.13 -7.09 21.71
N GLU A 559 -1.37 -8.00 22.66
CA GLU A 559 -2.31 -9.11 22.47
C GLU A 559 -3.76 -8.67 22.67
N PHE A 560 -4.69 -9.36 22.04
CA PHE A 560 -6.11 -9.13 22.31
C PHE A 560 -6.52 -9.59 23.72
N GLU A 561 -7.36 -8.78 24.36
CA GLU A 561 -8.04 -9.08 25.61
C GLU A 561 -9.52 -8.69 25.47
N GLY A 562 -10.37 -9.68 25.18
CA GLY A 562 -11.77 -9.44 24.86
C GLY A 562 -11.92 -8.56 23.61
N ASN A 563 -12.48 -7.36 23.79
CA ASN A 563 -12.68 -6.38 22.71
C ASN A 563 -11.59 -5.29 22.68
N TRP A 564 -10.53 -5.42 23.49
CA TRP A 564 -9.45 -4.43 23.57
C TRP A 564 -8.06 -5.08 23.54
N PHE A 565 -7.02 -4.30 23.77
CA PHE A 565 -5.62 -4.71 23.73
C PHE A 565 -4.97 -4.68 25.11
N LYS A 566 -4.12 -5.67 25.37
CA LYS A 566 -3.15 -5.62 26.47
C LYS A 566 -2.04 -4.62 26.17
N SER A 567 -1.30 -4.29 27.22
CA SER A 567 -0.08 -3.49 27.11
C SER A 567 0.94 -4.14 26.17
N PHE A 568 1.67 -3.32 25.41
CA PHE A 568 2.75 -3.82 24.56
C PHE A 568 3.84 -4.56 25.36
N THR A 569 4.31 -5.66 24.79
CA THR A 569 5.38 -6.50 25.34
C THR A 569 6.42 -6.83 24.27
N THR A 570 7.67 -6.96 24.68
CA THR A 570 8.76 -7.39 23.79
C THR A 570 8.66 -8.89 23.51
N LEU A 571 8.93 -9.28 22.26
CA LEU A 571 8.93 -10.69 21.87
C LEU A 571 10.33 -11.30 21.96
N SER A 572 10.43 -12.47 22.59
CA SER A 572 11.70 -13.21 22.70
C SER A 572 12.22 -13.60 21.31
N GLY A 573 13.48 -13.29 21.03
CA GLY A 573 14.11 -13.54 19.74
C GLY A 573 13.91 -12.45 18.68
N LEU A 574 13.14 -11.40 18.96
CA LEU A 574 12.86 -10.30 18.02
C LEU A 574 13.33 -8.93 18.52
N SER A 575 14.31 -8.88 19.43
CA SER A 575 14.99 -7.62 19.72
C SER A 575 15.73 -7.11 18.47
N ILE A 576 15.97 -5.80 18.40
CA ILE A 576 16.65 -5.20 17.23
C ILE A 576 18.01 -5.87 16.94
N GLN A 577 18.73 -6.31 17.98
CA GLN A 577 20.00 -7.03 17.84
C GLN A 577 19.80 -8.44 17.24
N ASN A 578 18.72 -9.13 17.59
CA ASN A 578 18.43 -10.48 17.06
C ASN A 578 17.93 -10.44 15.61
N ILE A 579 17.28 -9.34 15.20
CA ILE A 579 16.90 -9.10 13.81
C ILE A 579 18.13 -8.75 12.98
N SER A 580 19.08 -8.01 13.56
CA SER A 580 20.34 -7.61 12.90
C SER A 580 20.13 -6.84 11.58
N ALA A 581 18.99 -6.17 11.40
CA ALA A 581 18.72 -5.33 10.23
C ALA A 581 19.42 -3.96 10.37
N GLN A 582 19.89 -3.40 9.26
CA GLN A 582 20.64 -2.14 9.22
C GLN A 582 19.84 -0.99 8.61
N ASP A 583 19.04 -1.25 7.57
CA ASP A 583 18.19 -0.26 6.92
C ASP A 583 16.79 -0.84 6.69
N ILE A 584 16.00 -0.88 7.76
CA ILE A 584 14.63 -1.42 7.75
C ILE A 584 13.74 -0.47 6.96
N THR A 585 13.18 -0.97 5.86
CA THR A 585 12.25 -0.20 5.03
C THR A 585 10.81 -0.66 5.19
N GLU A 586 10.59 -1.94 5.52
CA GLU A 586 9.25 -2.47 5.74
C GLU A 586 9.25 -3.66 6.71
N PHE A 587 8.09 -3.89 7.33
CA PHE A 587 7.82 -4.96 8.27
C PHE A 587 6.49 -5.65 7.98
N ALA A 588 6.50 -6.98 7.97
CA ALA A 588 5.28 -7.77 7.84
C ALA A 588 5.27 -8.96 8.80
N VAL A 589 4.08 -9.31 9.28
CA VAL A 589 3.86 -10.58 9.99
C VAL A 589 3.01 -11.45 9.08
N LEU A 590 3.58 -12.52 8.55
CA LEU A 590 2.91 -13.35 7.54
C LEU A 590 2.74 -14.78 8.03
N THR A 591 1.92 -15.53 7.28
CA THR A 591 1.59 -16.95 7.54
C THR A 591 0.74 -17.15 8.79
N ALA A 592 0.04 -18.30 8.87
CA ALA A 592 -0.74 -18.68 10.04
C ALA A 592 0.12 -18.85 11.32
N ASN A 593 1.42 -19.12 11.15
CA ASN A 593 2.36 -19.24 12.27
C ASN A 593 2.89 -17.87 12.73
N GLU A 594 2.45 -16.77 12.13
CA GLU A 594 2.85 -15.40 12.49
C GLU A 594 4.37 -15.19 12.46
N ASN A 595 5.01 -15.70 11.40
CA ASN A 595 6.42 -15.45 11.14
C ASN A 595 6.65 -13.98 10.84
N VAL A 596 7.76 -13.44 11.34
CA VAL A 596 8.14 -12.04 11.15
C VAL A 596 9.04 -11.89 9.95
N TYR A 597 8.75 -10.90 9.13
CA TYR A 597 9.51 -10.53 7.94
C TYR A 597 9.94 -9.08 8.03
N VAL A 598 11.20 -8.81 7.69
CA VAL A 598 11.80 -7.47 7.75
C VAL A 598 12.57 -7.23 6.46
N LEU A 599 12.17 -6.21 5.71
CA LEU A 599 12.83 -5.82 4.47
C LEU A 599 13.99 -4.88 4.80
N ASP A 600 15.22 -5.33 4.54
CA ASP A 600 16.45 -4.57 4.77
C ASP A 600 17.15 -4.25 3.45
N ARG A 601 17.19 -2.95 3.11
CA ARG A 601 17.82 -2.45 1.88
C ARG A 601 19.33 -2.66 1.88
N LYS A 602 19.97 -2.48 3.03
CA LYS A 602 21.43 -2.57 3.13
C LYS A 602 21.93 -3.99 2.99
N GLN A 603 21.15 -4.96 3.48
CA GLN A 603 21.40 -6.38 3.26
C GLN A 603 20.84 -6.90 1.92
N LYS A 604 20.08 -6.07 1.20
CA LYS A 604 19.43 -6.43 -0.06
C LYS A 604 18.57 -7.69 0.08
N SER A 605 17.84 -7.78 1.19
CA SER A 605 17.19 -9.02 1.58
C SER A 605 15.90 -8.79 2.37
N LEU A 606 14.92 -9.66 2.12
CA LEU A 606 13.83 -9.90 3.05
C LEU A 606 14.32 -10.90 4.09
N LEU A 607 14.47 -10.46 5.34
CA LEU A 607 14.80 -11.30 6.48
C LEU A 607 13.54 -11.98 7.00
N ARG A 608 13.68 -13.20 7.55
CA ARG A 608 12.60 -13.96 8.17
C ARG A 608 13.04 -14.50 9.53
N ALA A 609 12.20 -14.26 10.53
CA ALA A 609 12.28 -14.88 11.85
C ALA A 609 11.06 -15.79 12.07
N THR A 610 11.32 -17.09 12.20
CA THR A 610 10.26 -18.10 12.37
C THR A 610 9.80 -18.16 13.82
N LYS A 611 8.49 -18.21 14.05
CA LYS A 611 7.91 -18.38 15.39
C LYS A 611 8.02 -19.83 15.85
N TYR A 612 8.50 -20.04 17.06
CA TYR A 612 8.63 -21.35 17.71
C TYR A 612 8.08 -21.29 19.14
N GLY A 613 6.94 -21.96 19.38
CA GLY A 613 6.28 -21.93 20.69
C GLY A 613 5.92 -20.48 21.09
N SER A 614 6.48 -20.00 22.20
CA SER A 614 6.28 -18.64 22.69
C SER A 614 7.31 -17.60 22.23
N GLY A 615 8.33 -18.00 21.45
CA GLY A 615 9.40 -17.11 20.99
C GLY A 615 9.68 -17.23 19.50
N TYR A 616 10.74 -16.54 19.05
CA TYR A 616 11.16 -16.52 17.65
C TYR A 616 12.61 -16.99 17.51
N GLY A 617 12.91 -17.63 16.38
CA GLY A 617 14.29 -17.90 15.95
C GLY A 617 15.00 -16.62 15.51
N LEU A 618 16.31 -16.70 15.31
CA LEU A 618 17.09 -15.59 14.74
C LEU A 618 16.61 -15.27 13.33
N ALA A 619 16.60 -13.98 12.98
CA ALA A 619 16.29 -13.57 11.63
C ALA A 619 17.37 -14.09 10.67
N SER A 620 16.94 -14.60 9.53
CA SER A 620 17.82 -15.10 8.47
C SER A 620 17.34 -14.62 7.11
N GLN A 621 18.26 -14.49 6.16
CA GLN A 621 17.92 -14.09 4.79
C GLN A 621 16.97 -15.10 4.17
N TYR A 622 15.80 -14.62 3.73
CA TYR A 622 14.77 -15.45 3.12
C TYR A 622 14.69 -15.27 1.61
N LEU A 623 14.62 -14.00 1.16
CA LEU A 623 14.72 -13.63 -0.24
C LEU A 623 15.85 -12.61 -0.39
N THR A 624 16.65 -12.73 -1.45
CA THR A 624 17.78 -11.83 -1.74
C THR A 624 17.74 -11.46 -3.21
N LYS A 625 17.96 -10.19 -3.51
CA LYS A 625 18.03 -9.67 -4.87
C LYS A 625 18.78 -8.34 -4.88
N GLU A 626 19.55 -8.04 -5.92
CA GLU A 626 20.37 -6.83 -5.96
C GLU A 626 19.52 -5.55 -5.90
N GLU A 627 18.37 -5.56 -6.56
CA GLU A 627 17.40 -4.47 -6.65
C GLU A 627 16.73 -4.14 -5.30
N TYR A 628 16.94 -4.96 -4.28
CA TYR A 628 16.39 -4.71 -2.95
C TYR A 628 17.10 -3.62 -2.17
N ASP A 629 18.23 -3.13 -2.67
CA ASP A 629 18.81 -1.87 -2.18
C ASP A 629 17.87 -0.67 -2.33
N ASN A 630 16.90 -0.76 -3.26
CA ASN A 630 15.88 0.24 -3.51
C ASN A 630 14.46 -0.26 -3.22
N ALA A 631 14.27 -1.44 -2.60
CA ALA A 631 12.92 -1.97 -2.35
C ALA A 631 12.14 -1.08 -1.38
N ASN A 632 10.86 -0.82 -1.67
CA ASN A 632 10.02 0.11 -0.93
C ASN A 632 9.11 -0.57 0.09
N ASP A 633 8.58 -1.75 -0.22
CA ASP A 633 7.50 -2.36 0.55
C ASP A 633 7.49 -3.89 0.33
N VAL A 634 6.91 -4.63 1.27
CA VAL A 634 6.60 -6.06 1.21
C VAL A 634 5.15 -6.30 1.65
N LEU A 635 4.40 -6.94 0.76
CA LEU A 635 3.03 -7.38 1.02
C LEU A 635 2.90 -8.85 0.64
N ALA A 636 1.90 -9.53 1.18
CA ALA A 636 1.75 -10.95 0.92
C ALA A 636 0.31 -11.44 1.05
N ASP A 637 0.07 -12.50 0.30
CA ASP A 637 -1.09 -13.37 0.38
C ASP A 637 -0.60 -14.83 0.39
N LEU A 638 -1.00 -15.64 -0.60
CA LEU A 638 -0.35 -16.93 -0.87
C LEU A 638 1.04 -16.76 -1.51
N SER A 639 1.30 -15.59 -2.08
CA SER A 639 2.56 -15.13 -2.66
C SER A 639 3.16 -14.02 -1.83
N VAL A 640 4.47 -13.78 -1.97
CA VAL A 640 5.14 -12.60 -1.40
C VAL A 640 5.45 -11.64 -2.54
N TYR A 641 5.09 -10.37 -2.37
CA TYR A 641 5.41 -9.31 -3.32
C TYR A 641 6.36 -8.32 -2.68
N ILE A 642 7.37 -7.91 -3.43
CA ILE A 642 8.30 -6.85 -3.04
C ILE A 642 8.24 -5.76 -4.09
N LEU A 643 7.98 -4.53 -3.63
CA LEU A 643 7.86 -3.36 -4.50
C LEU A 643 9.21 -2.66 -4.64
N THR A 644 9.55 -2.25 -5.85
CA THR A 644 10.77 -1.51 -6.20
C THR A 644 10.43 -0.37 -7.18
N PRO A 645 11.31 0.63 -7.34
CA PRO A 645 11.17 1.62 -8.39
C PRO A 645 11.36 1.02 -9.79
N GLY A 646 10.69 1.61 -10.79
CA GLY A 646 10.81 1.27 -12.20
C GLY A 646 9.67 0.43 -12.77
N GLU A 647 9.72 0.20 -14.09
CA GLU A 647 8.69 -0.53 -14.86
C GLU A 647 8.45 -1.96 -14.33
N PHE A 648 9.51 -2.62 -13.86
CA PHE A 648 9.46 -3.95 -13.25
C PHE A 648 9.35 -3.90 -11.72
N GLY A 649 8.75 -2.83 -11.20
CA GLY A 649 8.66 -2.51 -9.78
C GLY A 649 7.84 -3.45 -8.90
N LEU A 650 7.39 -4.60 -9.42
CA LEU A 650 6.58 -5.59 -8.71
C LEU A 650 7.21 -6.97 -8.86
N HIS A 651 7.96 -7.40 -7.83
CA HIS A 651 8.55 -8.73 -7.79
C HIS A 651 7.63 -9.69 -7.05
N ARG A 652 7.16 -10.74 -7.72
CA ARG A 652 6.30 -11.77 -7.11
C ARG A 652 7.11 -13.04 -6.85
N TYR A 653 6.91 -13.61 -5.67
CA TYR A 653 7.47 -14.89 -5.25
C TYR A 653 6.36 -15.86 -4.87
N VAL A 654 6.46 -17.08 -5.40
CA VAL A 654 5.53 -18.17 -5.10
C VAL A 654 6.30 -19.35 -4.53
N HIS A 655 5.62 -20.18 -3.73
CA HIS A 655 6.26 -21.35 -3.14
C HIS A 655 6.42 -22.47 -4.19
N SER A 656 7.66 -22.87 -4.50
CA SER A 656 7.93 -23.98 -5.41
C SER A 656 7.99 -25.31 -4.66
N SER A 657 7.07 -26.23 -5.00
CA SER A 657 7.11 -27.61 -4.50
C SER A 657 8.39 -28.35 -4.87
N ALA A 658 8.96 -28.09 -6.04
CA ALA A 658 10.17 -28.77 -6.51
C ALA A 658 11.42 -28.33 -5.75
N GLN A 659 11.49 -27.05 -5.34
CA GLN A 659 12.68 -26.50 -4.67
C GLN A 659 12.51 -26.36 -3.15
N GLY A 660 11.31 -26.60 -2.61
CA GLY A 660 11.02 -26.46 -1.18
C GLY A 660 11.18 -25.02 -0.66
N LYS A 661 11.22 -24.02 -1.55
CA LYS A 661 11.48 -22.61 -1.22
C LYS A 661 10.65 -21.68 -2.10
N MET A 662 10.60 -20.41 -1.73
CA MET A 662 10.05 -19.37 -2.60
C MET A 662 10.94 -19.18 -3.81
N VAL A 663 10.32 -19.07 -4.98
CA VAL A 663 10.99 -18.76 -6.25
C VAL A 663 10.30 -17.56 -6.87
N GLU A 664 11.08 -16.74 -7.55
CA GLU A 664 10.53 -15.63 -8.32
C GLU A 664 9.61 -16.19 -9.41
N SER A 665 8.41 -15.64 -9.52
CA SER A 665 7.43 -15.97 -10.54
C SER A 665 7.09 -14.69 -11.29
N PRO A 666 7.75 -14.45 -12.44
CA PRO A 666 7.54 -13.25 -13.24
C PRO A 666 6.07 -13.04 -13.54
N ILE A 667 5.65 -11.77 -13.57
CA ILE A 667 4.27 -11.38 -13.84
C ILE A 667 4.24 -10.21 -14.81
N THR A 668 3.24 -10.20 -15.68
CA THR A 668 3.01 -9.08 -16.61
C THR A 668 1.84 -8.25 -16.11
N ILE A 669 1.96 -6.92 -16.15
CA ILE A 669 0.86 -6.02 -15.81
C ILE A 669 0.18 -5.57 -17.10
N VAL A 670 -1.14 -5.74 -17.18
CA VAL A 670 -1.94 -5.45 -18.36
C VAL A 670 -2.90 -4.29 -18.09
N GLY A 671 -3.00 -3.37 -19.05
CA GLY A 671 -4.00 -2.28 -19.05
C GLY A 671 -3.52 -0.93 -18.50
N LEU A 672 -2.23 -0.77 -18.21
CA LEU A 672 -1.66 0.52 -17.81
C LEU A 672 -1.45 1.45 -19.01
N ASP A 673 -1.76 2.74 -18.84
CA ASP A 673 -1.44 3.80 -19.81
C ASP A 673 0.06 4.17 -19.81
N LYS A 674 0.68 4.06 -18.64
CA LYS A 674 2.09 4.31 -18.37
C LYS A 674 2.61 3.16 -17.51
N PRO A 675 3.84 2.67 -17.76
CA PRO A 675 4.50 1.73 -16.86
C PRO A 675 4.51 2.21 -15.40
N LEU A 676 4.78 1.30 -14.46
CA LEU A 676 5.04 1.69 -13.08
C LEU A 676 6.26 2.63 -13.06
N GLY A 677 6.12 3.79 -12.42
CA GLY A 677 7.23 4.71 -12.19
C GLY A 677 7.94 4.36 -10.88
N ASN A 678 7.25 4.54 -9.76
CA ASN A 678 7.77 4.15 -8.45
C ASN A 678 6.67 3.55 -7.56
N ALA A 679 6.55 2.22 -7.60
CA ALA A 679 5.67 1.43 -6.74
C ALA A 679 6.16 1.53 -5.30
N ARG A 680 5.55 2.42 -4.53
CA ARG A 680 6.08 2.85 -3.23
C ARG A 680 5.43 2.13 -2.06
N TYR A 681 4.11 1.93 -2.13
CA TYR A 681 3.33 1.26 -1.10
C TYR A 681 2.32 0.34 -1.77
N GLY A 682 1.93 -0.74 -1.10
CA GLY A 682 0.97 -1.68 -1.62
C GLY A 682 0.18 -2.37 -0.51
N PHE A 683 -1.03 -2.76 -0.86
CA PHE A 683 -1.93 -3.43 0.06
C PHE A 683 -2.59 -4.62 -0.61
N THR A 684 -2.59 -5.75 0.07
CA THR A 684 -3.40 -6.91 -0.29
C THR A 684 -3.84 -7.62 0.98
N ARG A 685 -4.98 -8.31 0.91
CA ARG A 685 -5.42 -9.23 1.95
C ARG A 685 -5.00 -10.66 1.62
N GLU A 686 -5.00 -11.52 2.63
CA GLU A 686 -4.75 -12.97 2.53
C GLU A 686 -5.92 -13.73 1.88
N ASP A 687 -6.53 -13.16 0.83
CA ASP A 687 -7.59 -13.76 0.02
C ASP A 687 -7.28 -13.49 -1.45
N MET A 688 -7.21 -14.54 -2.27
CA MET A 688 -6.93 -14.41 -3.70
C MET A 688 -8.05 -13.72 -4.48
N ASN A 689 -9.27 -13.65 -3.93
CA ASN A 689 -10.39 -12.93 -4.54
C ASN A 689 -10.38 -11.43 -4.24
N LYS A 690 -9.56 -10.99 -3.29
CA LYS A 690 -9.39 -9.56 -2.97
C LYS A 690 -8.35 -8.94 -3.91
N SER A 691 -8.50 -7.65 -4.15
CA SER A 691 -7.66 -6.96 -5.13
C SER A 691 -6.26 -6.70 -4.57
N LEU A 692 -5.28 -6.56 -5.48
CA LEU A 692 -3.97 -6.02 -5.15
C LEU A 692 -3.98 -4.51 -5.42
N TYR A 693 -3.54 -3.71 -4.46
CA TYR A 693 -3.46 -2.26 -4.59
C TYR A 693 -2.00 -1.82 -4.57
N ILE A 694 -1.63 -0.86 -5.43
CA ILE A 694 -0.29 -0.27 -5.47
C ILE A 694 -0.41 1.25 -5.60
N PHE A 695 0.31 1.99 -4.76
CA PHE A 695 0.51 3.43 -4.93
C PHE A 695 1.79 3.68 -5.73
N ASP A 696 1.61 4.22 -6.94
CA ASP A 696 2.70 4.68 -7.81
C ASP A 696 2.95 6.16 -7.52
N SER A 697 4.02 6.42 -6.77
CA SER A 697 4.35 7.75 -6.27
C SER A 697 4.88 8.72 -7.32
N GLU A 698 5.44 8.21 -8.42
CA GLU A 698 5.93 9.04 -9.52
C GLU A 698 4.76 9.63 -10.32
N HIS A 699 3.74 8.81 -10.57
CA HIS A 699 2.54 9.21 -11.32
C HIS A 699 1.36 9.60 -10.42
N LYS A 700 1.55 9.61 -9.09
CA LYS A 700 0.56 9.97 -8.07
C LYS A 700 -0.80 9.31 -8.27
N ARG A 701 -0.78 7.99 -8.39
CA ARG A 701 -1.97 7.18 -8.69
C ARG A 701 -2.03 5.93 -7.82
N ILE A 702 -3.24 5.49 -7.54
CA ILE A 702 -3.50 4.20 -6.90
C ILE A 702 -4.00 3.25 -7.98
N LEU A 703 -3.35 2.10 -8.10
CA LEU A 703 -3.66 1.06 -9.07
C LEU A 703 -4.32 -0.10 -8.34
N ARG A 704 -5.48 -0.55 -8.84
CA ARG A 704 -6.19 -1.73 -8.34
C ARG A 704 -6.12 -2.83 -9.39
N PHE A 705 -5.56 -3.98 -9.02
CA PHE A 705 -5.38 -5.12 -9.90
C PHE A 705 -6.22 -6.31 -9.44
N GLU A 706 -6.71 -7.05 -10.44
CA GLU A 706 -7.19 -8.41 -10.24
C GLU A 706 -6.02 -9.38 -10.22
N LYS A 707 -5.97 -10.23 -9.20
CA LYS A 707 -4.88 -11.18 -8.99
C LYS A 707 -5.06 -12.44 -9.85
N PRO A 708 -3.96 -13.03 -10.35
CA PRO A 708 -4.04 -14.27 -11.11
C PRO A 708 -4.48 -15.43 -10.21
N LEU A 709 -5.33 -16.32 -10.74
CA LEU A 709 -5.64 -17.60 -10.13
C LEU A 709 -5.01 -18.71 -10.98
N GLU A 710 -3.97 -19.34 -10.43
CA GLU A 710 -3.15 -20.33 -11.14
C GLU A 710 -3.53 -21.78 -10.78
N SER A 711 -4.53 -21.98 -9.90
CA SER A 711 -5.06 -23.29 -9.53
C SER A 711 -6.58 -23.25 -9.41
N GLY A 712 -7.28 -24.27 -9.92
CA GLY A 712 -8.75 -24.32 -9.94
C GLY A 712 -9.32 -23.62 -11.17
N ASP A 713 -10.26 -22.70 -10.97
CA ASP A 713 -10.81 -21.85 -12.03
C ASP A 713 -9.76 -20.82 -12.45
N LEU A 714 -8.96 -21.19 -13.46
CA LEU A 714 -7.85 -20.39 -13.96
C LEU A 714 -8.32 -18.99 -14.37
N ARG A 715 -7.67 -17.96 -13.81
CA ARG A 715 -7.91 -16.56 -14.15
C ARG A 715 -6.59 -15.89 -14.48
N HIS A 716 -6.45 -15.48 -15.74
CA HIS A 716 -5.30 -14.72 -16.28
C HIS A 716 -3.94 -15.12 -15.69
N PRO A 717 -3.49 -16.38 -15.86
CA PRO A 717 -2.29 -16.88 -15.21
C PRO A 717 -1.07 -16.03 -15.60
N ASN A 718 -0.21 -15.70 -14.62
CA ASN A 718 0.96 -14.82 -14.79
C ASN A 718 0.65 -13.40 -15.29
N GLU A 719 -0.59 -12.92 -15.14
CA GLU A 719 -0.96 -11.54 -15.49
C GLU A 719 -1.72 -10.86 -14.34
N TYR A 720 -1.38 -9.60 -14.08
CA TYR A 720 -2.21 -8.69 -13.30
C TYR A 720 -3.04 -7.83 -14.24
N HIS A 721 -4.36 -7.93 -14.12
CA HIS A 721 -5.29 -7.13 -14.91
C HIS A 721 -5.69 -5.89 -14.14
N LEU A 722 -5.44 -4.70 -14.70
CA LEU A 722 -5.91 -3.46 -14.10
C LEU A 722 -7.43 -3.45 -14.03
N LEU A 723 -7.99 -3.26 -12.84
CA LEU A 723 -9.43 -3.05 -12.62
C LEU A 723 -9.77 -1.56 -12.66
N ARG A 724 -9.00 -0.75 -11.94
CA ARG A 724 -9.19 0.70 -11.84
C ARG A 724 -7.86 1.39 -11.53
N GLN A 725 -7.74 2.63 -11.98
CA GLN A 725 -6.68 3.57 -11.58
C GLN A 725 -7.32 4.81 -10.97
N TYR A 726 -6.96 5.19 -9.76
CA TYR A 726 -7.46 6.39 -9.10
C TYR A 726 -6.40 7.49 -9.16
N VAL A 727 -6.78 8.68 -9.65
CA VAL A 727 -5.88 9.83 -9.81
C VAL A 727 -6.48 11.05 -9.13
N PHE A 728 -5.67 11.75 -8.36
CA PHE A 728 -6.04 13.00 -7.73
C PHE A 728 -5.27 14.16 -8.36
N GLU A 729 -5.96 14.98 -9.18
CA GLU A 729 -5.34 16.03 -10.01
C GLU A 729 -5.45 17.44 -9.39
N GLU A 730 -6.09 17.60 -8.23
CA GLU A 730 -6.17 18.91 -7.57
C GLU A 730 -4.78 19.33 -7.07
N ASP A 731 -4.31 20.50 -7.54
CA ASP A 731 -3.03 21.12 -7.19
C ASP A 731 -3.06 21.68 -5.75
N SER A 732 -3.19 20.76 -4.79
CA SER A 732 -3.48 21.00 -3.38
C SER A 732 -2.35 20.57 -2.46
N GLY A 733 -1.27 20.03 -3.01
CA GLY A 733 -0.17 19.47 -2.26
C GLY A 733 -0.43 18.07 -1.65
N ALA A 734 -1.62 17.50 -1.83
CA ALA A 734 -1.94 16.16 -1.36
C ALA A 734 -1.22 15.07 -2.19
N TRP A 735 -1.03 13.91 -1.57
CA TRP A 735 -0.34 12.73 -2.10
C TRP A 735 1.14 12.98 -2.43
N ASN A 736 1.74 14.02 -1.86
CA ASN A 736 3.16 14.33 -2.01
C ASN A 736 4.02 13.66 -0.93
N ASN A 737 3.44 13.29 0.21
CA ASN A 737 4.16 12.71 1.35
C ASN A 737 3.37 11.51 1.90
N VAL A 738 2.90 10.65 1.00
CA VAL A 738 2.26 9.38 1.35
C VAL A 738 3.22 8.56 2.21
N LYS A 739 2.69 8.03 3.31
CA LYS A 739 3.39 7.20 4.27
C LYS A 739 3.04 5.72 4.11
N ASP A 740 1.76 5.42 3.99
CA ASP A 740 1.21 4.11 3.63
C ASP A 740 -0.33 4.22 3.39
N PHE A 741 -1.00 3.13 3.00
CA PHE A 741 -2.45 3.04 2.90
C PHE A 741 -3.01 1.65 3.17
N VAL A 742 -4.29 1.62 3.56
CA VAL A 742 -5.05 0.39 3.77
C VAL A 742 -6.41 0.45 3.11
N VAL A 743 -6.99 -0.71 2.83
CA VAL A 743 -8.34 -0.85 2.27
C VAL A 743 -9.23 -1.55 3.29
N ASP A 744 -10.48 -1.08 3.44
CA ASP A 744 -11.48 -1.73 4.28
C ASP A 744 -11.77 -3.18 3.86
N PHE A 745 -12.46 -3.96 4.70
CA PHE A 745 -12.64 -5.39 4.36
C PHE A 745 -13.60 -5.60 3.18
N ASP A 746 -14.52 -4.66 2.95
CA ASP A 746 -15.49 -4.71 1.86
C ASP A 746 -14.94 -4.16 0.53
N GLU A 747 -13.75 -3.56 0.52
CA GLU A 747 -13.13 -2.87 -0.62
C GLU A 747 -13.98 -1.71 -1.17
N GLU A 748 -14.71 -1.01 -0.31
CA GLU A 748 -15.49 0.19 -0.64
C GLU A 748 -14.65 1.47 -0.46
N TYR A 749 -13.76 1.47 0.53
CA TYR A 749 -12.93 2.62 0.85
C TYR A 749 -11.46 2.28 1.07
N LEU A 750 -10.62 3.17 0.58
CA LEU A 750 -9.19 3.21 0.85
C LEU A 750 -8.87 4.37 1.79
N TYR A 751 -8.00 4.12 2.76
CA TYR A 751 -7.53 5.08 3.74
C TYR A 751 -6.03 5.32 3.53
N LEU A 752 -5.67 6.50 3.04
CA LEU A 752 -4.30 6.86 2.65
C LEU A 752 -3.73 7.85 3.67
N LEU A 753 -2.62 7.49 4.32
CA LEU A 753 -1.89 8.39 5.21
C LEU A 753 -0.93 9.26 4.39
N ASP A 754 -1.17 10.57 4.32
CA ASP A 754 -0.34 11.55 3.63
C ASP A 754 0.12 12.64 4.60
N GLY A 755 1.41 12.60 4.96
CA GLY A 755 1.97 13.42 6.01
C GLY A 755 1.30 13.15 7.36
N THR A 756 0.34 13.99 7.75
CA THR A 756 -0.42 13.92 9.01
C THR A 756 -1.92 13.81 8.80
N THR A 757 -2.36 13.68 7.56
CA THR A 757 -3.76 13.60 7.18
C THR A 757 -4.06 12.21 6.63
N ILE A 758 -5.09 11.56 7.17
CA ILE A 758 -5.65 10.34 6.58
C ILE A 758 -6.75 10.77 5.62
N TRP A 759 -6.60 10.42 4.35
CA TRP A 759 -7.62 10.62 3.32
C TRP A 759 -8.49 9.38 3.21
N LYS A 760 -9.80 9.56 3.11
CA LYS A 760 -10.75 8.51 2.74
C LYS A 760 -11.09 8.66 1.26
N VAL A 761 -10.76 7.64 0.49
CA VAL A 761 -10.98 7.53 -0.96
C VAL A 761 -12.05 6.47 -1.21
N ARG A 762 -13.06 6.78 -2.01
CA ARG A 762 -14.08 5.82 -2.44
C ARG A 762 -13.58 5.02 -3.65
N LEU A 763 -13.68 3.70 -3.58
CA LEU A 763 -13.21 2.78 -4.61
C LEU A 763 -14.28 2.44 -5.66
#